data_AF-A0A918I9Y1-F1
#
_entry.id   AF-A0A918I9Y1-F1
#
_cell.length_a   1.000
_cell.length_b   1.000
_cell.length_c   1.000
_cell.angle_alpha   90.00
_cell.angle_beta   90.00
_cell.angle_gamma   90.00
#
_symmetry.space_group_name_H-M   'P 1'
#
loop_
_entity.id
_entity.type
_entity.pdbx_description
1 polymer ?
#
loop_
_entity_poly.entity_id
_entity_poly.type
_entity_poly.pdbx_seq_one_letter_code
_entity_poly.pdbx_strand_id
1 'polypeptide(L)'
;MREVTTPADGVLRARLTLRGDATGDWDLAVFDKASGTLVDASSGPHSRELAEGTVTRGQRLVVQGCRYAGRARTVSLEVEVVPAQGQPAPARPAATPPTPPSALPSGRTTYRQLYEYQYELKELARTHPSLVTSITLPYLTAEGREVSGVEVSTDPARTEDGKPVMLTLGLHHASEWPSGEIAMEWAYELASGYRTDPRIRALVRRTRSVIVPVVNPDGFAVSRTAAPKGDFSRFDYEDKRKNCEAGDSPPEYRTGPCSANQAGRMRGVDLNRNYAGFWGGAGASPLWDDDHYRGSAPFSEPETRDVRSLVSTRQVTDLVSLHTYGDLVVRPPGSNDTQPPLDEPAYRALSDRLASHNGYRSIPARELYEATGMTEDWSYWATGGFGLTLEIGPRTAHPPYADGVVAEYNGTAPAAGAGKGGNRAALLEMLADTADPAAHATVTGTAPRGYRLRLHKSFRTPTSPVRRPDGSQGPPLTVADTLDSTLLAPGGGFTWSVNPSTRPYVAGRYGREPQAPVQPPFLLGHPSALPPVNTDYPTDPAADRVPFTVEGPPRADNGRMTVSINWRSRKTEWDLYVLDPAGKTVGESVVGDTDSQQVVMFDPPPGRYTAVVVDFQQADPASPDAWTGRVDFRSPLPTVHGPTEAYTLTCADRAGHRVGSTEVTVGRGQRVDVGQVCGSGGRRADRHGAGSGPYRR
;
A
#
# COMPACT_ATOMS: atom_id res chain seq x y z
N MET A 1 15.08 35.29 8.67
CA MET A 1 14.60 34.85 10.00
C MET A 1 13.59 35.86 10.53
N ARG A 2 12.59 35.41 11.30
CA ARG A 2 11.58 36.23 11.97
C ARG A 2 11.42 35.74 13.40
N GLU A 3 11.31 36.65 14.36
CA GLU A 3 10.99 36.28 15.74
C GLU A 3 9.49 36.34 15.98
N VAL A 4 8.97 35.36 16.70
CA VAL A 4 7.55 35.28 17.07
C VAL A 4 7.47 35.01 18.57
N THR A 5 6.53 35.66 19.26
CA THR A 5 6.18 35.32 20.66
C THR A 5 4.76 34.79 20.66
N THR A 6 4.58 33.61 21.25
CA THR A 6 3.30 32.88 21.22
C THR A 6 2.29 33.51 22.20
N PRO A 7 1.07 33.85 21.76
CA PRO A 7 0.09 34.53 22.60
C PRO A 7 -0.65 33.59 23.56
N ALA A 8 -0.61 32.27 23.33
CA ALA A 8 -1.32 31.26 24.10
C ALA A 8 -0.57 29.91 24.01
N ASP A 9 -0.92 28.99 24.91
CA ASP A 9 -0.57 27.58 24.77
C ASP A 9 -1.34 27.00 23.57
N GLY A 10 -0.68 26.23 22.71
CA GLY A 10 -1.30 25.76 21.49
C GLY A 10 -0.38 25.06 20.51
N VAL A 11 -0.87 24.95 19.27
CA VAL A 11 -0.09 24.49 18.12
C VAL A 11 0.27 25.70 17.26
N LEU A 12 1.56 25.95 17.10
CA LEU A 12 2.07 26.88 16.10
C LEU A 12 1.91 26.25 14.71
N ARG A 13 1.47 27.03 13.74
CA ARG A 13 1.53 26.69 12.32
C ARG A 13 2.28 27.78 11.58
N ALA A 14 3.42 27.44 11.00
CA ALA A 14 4.18 28.33 10.13
C ALA A 14 4.08 27.82 8.70
N ARG A 15 3.58 28.66 7.79
CA ARG A 15 3.43 28.36 6.37
C ARG A 15 4.31 29.24 5.52
N LEU A 16 5.09 28.62 4.64
CA LEU A 16 5.91 29.32 3.66
C LEU A 16 5.37 29.01 2.26
N THR A 17 5.17 30.06 1.46
CA THR A 17 4.75 29.95 0.05
C THR A 17 5.52 30.91 -0.85
N LEU A 18 5.71 30.54 -2.12
CA LEU A 18 6.27 31.45 -3.13
C LEU A 18 5.29 32.61 -3.43
N ARG A 19 5.85 33.77 -3.77
CA ARG A 19 5.09 34.94 -4.23
C ARG A 19 5.07 35.01 -5.75
N GLY A 20 3.88 35.13 -6.34
CA GLY A 20 3.70 35.27 -7.79
C GLY A 20 4.23 34.07 -8.57
N ASP A 21 4.69 34.29 -9.80
CA ASP A 21 5.20 33.24 -10.70
C ASP A 21 6.67 32.87 -10.44
N ALA A 22 7.22 33.24 -9.29
CA ALA A 22 8.61 32.95 -8.96
C ALA A 22 8.82 31.43 -8.80
N THR A 23 9.92 30.91 -9.33
CA THR A 23 10.35 29.52 -9.10
C THR A 23 11.44 29.50 -8.03
N GLY A 24 11.33 28.57 -7.07
CA GLY A 24 12.19 28.52 -5.91
C GLY A 24 11.99 27.23 -5.13
N ASP A 25 13.01 26.85 -4.38
CA ASP A 25 12.90 25.87 -3.31
C ASP A 25 13.43 26.52 -2.03
N TRP A 26 12.53 26.73 -1.07
CA TRP A 26 12.78 27.36 0.22
C TRP A 26 12.24 26.46 1.31
N ASP A 27 13.12 26.01 2.19
CA ASP A 27 12.78 25.21 3.36
C ASP A 27 12.39 26.11 4.54
N LEU A 28 11.66 25.54 5.50
CA LEU A 28 11.19 26.21 6.69
C LEU A 28 11.63 25.45 7.93
N ALA A 29 12.17 26.16 8.92
CA ALA A 29 12.45 25.60 10.25
C ALA A 29 12.04 26.59 11.33
N VAL A 30 11.49 26.07 12.43
CA VAL A 30 11.12 26.85 13.62
C VAL A 30 11.92 26.35 14.80
N PHE A 31 12.59 27.26 15.51
CA PHE A 31 13.40 26.96 16.68
C PHE A 31 12.87 27.68 17.91
N ASP A 32 12.99 27.06 19.07
CA ASP A 32 12.90 27.77 20.34
C ASP A 32 14.08 28.73 20.46
N LYS A 33 13.81 30.00 20.74
CA LYS A 33 14.84 31.05 20.77
C LYS A 33 15.79 30.89 21.96
N ALA A 34 15.29 30.38 23.09
CA ALA A 34 16.06 30.29 24.32
C ALA A 34 16.99 29.08 24.29
N SER A 35 16.49 27.91 23.89
CA SER A 35 17.27 26.67 23.87
C SER A 35 17.94 26.37 22.52
N GLY A 36 17.47 26.98 21.43
CA GLY A 36 17.88 26.62 20.07
C GLY A 36 17.33 25.28 19.58
N THR A 37 16.46 24.62 20.35
CA THR A 37 15.86 23.34 19.99
C THR A 37 14.91 23.51 18.81
N LEU A 38 14.95 22.58 17.85
CA LEU A 38 13.99 22.55 16.74
C LEU A 38 12.59 22.25 17.29
N VAL A 39 11.63 23.10 16.95
CA VAL A 39 10.20 22.89 17.23
C VAL A 39 9.58 22.03 16.15
N ASP A 40 9.72 22.45 14.89
CA ASP A 40 9.39 21.66 13.71
C ASP A 40 10.05 22.26 12.45
N ALA A 41 10.09 21.49 11.36
CA ALA A 41 10.58 21.93 10.06
C ALA A 41 9.78 21.30 8.92
N SER A 42 9.94 21.86 7.73
CA SER A 42 9.43 21.33 6.48
C SER A 42 10.46 21.62 5.40
N SER A 43 10.72 20.63 4.54
CA SER A 43 11.73 20.70 3.48
C SER A 43 11.18 20.13 2.18
N GLY A 44 9.90 20.39 1.92
CA GLY A 44 9.20 19.93 0.73
C GLY A 44 9.83 20.47 -0.55
N PRO A 45 9.45 19.92 -1.71
CA PRO A 45 9.74 20.57 -2.98
C PRO A 45 8.88 21.86 -3.14
N HIS A 46 9.33 22.75 -4.02
CA HIS A 46 8.57 23.93 -4.47
C HIS A 46 8.21 25.01 -3.43
N SER A 47 8.81 24.98 -2.24
CA SER A 47 8.56 25.98 -1.19
C SER A 47 7.10 26.08 -0.75
N ARG A 48 6.41 24.95 -0.62
CA ARG A 48 5.08 24.84 0.00
C ARG A 48 5.24 24.19 1.37
N GLU A 49 5.77 24.97 2.30
CA GLU A 49 6.19 24.43 3.59
C GLU A 49 5.12 24.64 4.65
N LEU A 50 4.93 23.60 5.48
CA LEU A 50 4.08 23.65 6.66
C LEU A 50 4.83 23.01 7.83
N ALA A 51 5.29 23.85 8.76
CA ALA A 51 5.87 23.43 10.03
C ALA A 51 4.84 23.63 11.15
N GLU A 52 4.57 22.58 11.92
CA GLU A 52 3.60 22.53 13.01
C GLU A 52 4.19 21.91 14.27
N GLY A 53 4.09 22.63 15.39
CA GLY A 53 4.62 22.15 16.66
C GLY A 53 3.89 22.72 17.86
N THR A 54 3.96 21.99 18.97
CA THR A 54 3.35 22.42 20.24
C THR A 54 4.18 23.53 20.86
N VAL A 55 3.51 24.56 21.37
CA VAL A 55 4.12 25.75 21.96
C VAL A 55 3.38 26.20 23.22
N THR A 56 4.09 26.88 24.11
CA THR A 56 3.53 27.45 25.35
C THR A 56 3.40 28.96 25.27
N ARG A 57 2.50 29.57 26.05
CA ARG A 57 2.27 31.01 26.08
C ARG A 57 3.54 31.76 26.49
N GLY A 58 3.92 32.77 25.70
CA GLY A 58 5.10 33.59 25.94
C GLY A 58 6.40 32.95 25.46
N GLN A 59 6.37 31.73 24.91
CA GLN A 59 7.51 31.12 24.25
C GLN A 59 7.97 31.98 23.07
N ARG A 60 9.28 32.20 23.00
CA ARG A 60 9.91 33.00 21.93
C ARG A 60 10.50 32.05 20.91
N LEU A 61 10.14 32.24 19.65
CA LEU A 61 10.52 31.37 18.55
C LEU A 61 11.28 32.13 17.48
N VAL A 62 12.17 31.44 16.77
CA VAL A 62 12.83 31.90 15.55
C VAL A 62 12.32 31.09 14.38
N VAL A 63 11.61 31.75 13.47
CA VAL A 63 11.17 31.17 12.19
C VAL A 63 12.19 31.50 11.12
N GLN A 64 12.79 30.45 10.56
CA GLN A 64 13.87 30.53 9.60
C GLN A 64 13.42 29.96 8.25
N GLY A 65 13.47 30.78 7.20
CA GLY A 65 13.38 30.32 5.82
C GLY A 65 14.77 30.17 5.23
N CYS A 66 15.05 29.03 4.61
CA CYS A 66 16.33 28.69 3.98
C CYS A 66 16.13 28.52 2.48
N ARG A 67 16.82 29.29 1.65
CA ARG A 67 16.75 29.10 0.19
C ARG A 67 17.65 27.94 -0.22
N TYR A 68 17.05 26.82 -0.62
CA TYR A 68 17.75 25.66 -1.13
C TYR A 68 18.12 25.84 -2.62
N ALA A 69 17.17 26.25 -3.46
CA ALA A 69 17.41 26.42 -4.90
C ALA A 69 16.47 27.44 -5.57
N GLY A 70 16.63 27.61 -6.89
CA GLY A 70 15.77 28.44 -7.75
C GLY A 70 16.07 29.95 -7.66
N ARG A 71 15.20 30.79 -8.22
CA ARG A 71 15.43 32.25 -8.44
C ARG A 71 14.69 33.15 -7.44
N ALA A 72 13.66 32.64 -6.78
CA ALA A 72 12.87 33.38 -5.79
C ALA A 72 13.77 33.96 -4.69
N ARG A 73 13.76 35.29 -4.54
CA ARG A 73 14.52 36.02 -3.50
C ARG A 73 13.71 36.30 -2.23
N THR A 74 12.39 36.17 -2.32
CA THR A 74 11.45 36.46 -1.25
C THR A 74 10.33 35.43 -1.25
N VAL A 75 9.81 35.14 -0.06
CA VAL A 75 8.72 34.20 0.19
C VAL A 75 7.67 34.87 1.09
N SER A 76 6.44 34.39 1.01
CA SER A 76 5.42 34.71 2.00
C SER A 76 5.56 33.77 3.19
N LEU A 77 5.46 34.32 4.39
CA LEU A 77 5.45 33.58 5.64
C LEU A 77 4.19 33.98 6.41
N GLU A 78 3.36 33.00 6.72
CA GLU A 78 2.23 33.12 7.63
C GLU A 78 2.55 32.32 8.91
N VAL A 79 2.27 32.91 10.07
CA VAL A 79 2.47 32.24 11.36
C VAL A 79 1.23 32.46 12.20
N GLU A 80 0.60 31.37 12.60
CA GLU A 80 -0.57 31.37 13.49
C GLU A 80 -0.31 30.45 14.70
N VAL A 81 -0.99 30.72 15.82
CA VAL A 81 -1.02 29.84 16.98
C VAL A 81 -2.47 29.47 17.23
N VAL A 82 -2.78 28.19 17.07
CA VAL A 82 -4.11 27.62 17.34
C VAL A 82 -4.15 27.21 18.81
N PRO A 83 -4.98 27.83 19.66
CA PRO A 83 -5.01 27.50 21.10
C PRO A 83 -5.35 26.03 21.35
N ALA A 84 -4.62 25.38 22.25
CA ALA A 84 -4.92 24.01 22.66
C ALA A 84 -6.16 24.01 23.57
N GLN A 85 -7.08 23.07 23.34
CA GLN A 85 -8.06 22.69 24.34
C GLN A 85 -7.49 21.53 25.17
N GLY A 86 -7.31 21.76 26.47
CA GLY A 86 -6.72 20.81 27.43
C GLY A 86 -5.26 21.13 27.83
N GLN A 87 -4.81 20.60 28.97
CA GLN A 87 -3.43 20.82 29.44
C GLN A 87 -2.41 20.01 28.62
N PRO A 88 -1.25 20.59 28.28
CA PRO A 88 -0.18 19.87 27.58
C PRO A 88 0.46 18.82 28.49
N ALA A 89 0.68 17.62 27.96
CA ALA A 89 1.57 16.62 28.56
C ALA A 89 3.05 17.03 28.35
N PRO A 90 3.98 16.64 29.25
CA PRO A 90 5.38 16.99 29.15
C PRO A 90 6.03 16.45 27.87
N ALA A 91 7.02 17.20 27.35
CA ALA A 91 7.78 16.85 26.16
C ALA A 91 8.53 15.52 26.29
N ARG A 92 8.61 14.76 25.20
CA ARG A 92 9.46 13.55 25.09
C ARG A 92 10.94 13.92 25.29
N PRO A 93 11.74 13.07 25.94
CA PRO A 93 13.17 13.34 26.14
C PRO A 93 13.92 13.42 24.81
N ALA A 94 14.95 14.27 24.79
CA ALA A 94 15.86 14.46 23.67
C ALA A 94 16.79 13.26 23.42
N ALA A 95 17.36 13.28 22.21
CA ALA A 95 18.16 12.25 21.55
C ALA A 95 19.14 11.44 22.41
N THR A 96 19.14 10.14 22.14
CA THR A 96 20.09 9.12 22.60
C THR A 96 21.53 9.44 22.14
N PRO A 97 22.57 9.08 22.90
CA PRO A 97 23.99 9.26 22.52
C PRO A 97 24.35 8.64 21.16
N PRO A 98 25.48 9.05 20.54
CA PRO A 98 25.87 8.59 19.22
C PRO A 98 26.00 7.07 19.16
N THR A 99 25.15 6.47 18.34
CA THR A 99 25.13 5.05 17.97
C THR A 99 26.33 4.75 17.07
N PRO A 100 26.87 3.50 17.07
CA PRO A 100 27.86 3.07 16.08
C PRO A 100 27.39 3.35 14.63
N PRO A 101 28.32 3.44 13.66
CA PRO A 101 27.95 3.61 12.26
C PRO A 101 27.00 2.49 11.81
N SER A 102 25.87 2.89 11.23
CA SER A 102 24.85 1.97 10.74
C SER A 102 25.33 1.21 9.50
N ALA A 103 24.94 -0.05 9.39
CA ALA A 103 25.16 -0.85 8.18
C ALA A 103 24.15 -0.52 7.06
N LEU A 104 23.20 0.38 7.31
CA LEU A 104 22.22 0.81 6.31
C LEU A 104 22.86 1.66 5.20
N PRO A 105 22.34 1.62 3.96
CA PRO A 105 22.82 2.44 2.85
C PRO A 105 22.86 3.94 3.14
N SER A 106 21.89 4.48 3.88
CA SER A 106 21.86 5.90 4.28
C SER A 106 22.78 6.24 5.45
N GLY A 107 23.24 5.23 6.21
CA GLY A 107 23.97 5.40 7.46
C GLY A 107 23.12 5.83 8.66
N ARG A 108 21.78 5.90 8.53
CA ARG A 108 20.86 6.31 9.61
C ARG A 108 20.87 5.34 10.80
N THR A 109 20.67 5.91 11.99
CA THR A 109 20.61 5.19 13.27
C THR A 109 19.35 5.49 14.09
N THR A 110 18.46 6.34 13.58
CA THR A 110 17.22 6.77 14.23
C THR A 110 16.13 7.04 13.18
N TYR A 111 14.86 6.92 13.60
CA TYR A 111 13.72 7.25 12.75
C TYR A 111 13.73 8.71 12.32
N ARG A 112 13.40 8.95 11.05
CA ARG A 112 13.26 10.24 10.42
C ARG A 112 11.98 10.95 10.89
N GLN A 113 12.02 12.26 10.92
CA GLN A 113 10.84 13.14 10.88
C GLN A 113 10.51 13.49 9.43
N LEU A 114 9.31 14.02 9.18
CA LEU A 114 8.84 14.28 7.82
C LEU A 114 9.80 15.17 7.01
N TYR A 115 10.33 16.24 7.61
CA TYR A 115 11.28 17.12 6.93
C TYR A 115 12.58 16.41 6.53
N GLU A 116 13.01 15.40 7.30
CA GLU A 116 14.21 14.64 7.00
C GLU A 116 14.01 13.74 5.78
N TYR A 117 12.84 13.11 5.63
CA TYR A 117 12.48 12.41 4.39
C TYR A 117 12.55 13.35 3.19
N GLN A 118 11.90 14.52 3.29
CA GLN A 118 11.84 15.47 2.18
C GLN A 118 13.23 16.01 1.82
N TYR A 119 14.02 16.41 2.81
CA TYR A 119 15.39 16.88 2.61
C TYR A 119 16.29 15.81 1.98
N GLU A 120 16.27 14.59 2.51
CA GLU A 120 17.13 13.51 2.01
C GLU A 120 16.77 13.07 0.59
N LEU A 121 15.49 13.05 0.22
CA LEU A 121 15.07 12.78 -1.16
C LEU A 121 15.65 13.84 -2.13
N LYS A 122 15.64 15.12 -1.73
CA LYS A 122 16.25 16.21 -2.51
C LYS A 122 17.76 16.07 -2.60
N GLU A 123 18.42 15.75 -1.49
CA GLU A 123 19.86 15.56 -1.45
C GLU A 123 20.32 14.35 -2.27
N LEU A 124 19.55 13.25 -2.23
CA LEU A 124 19.84 12.05 -3.02
C LEU A 124 19.78 12.36 -4.53
N ALA A 125 18.73 13.07 -4.97
CA ALA A 125 18.61 13.53 -6.35
C ALA A 125 19.73 14.51 -6.74
N ARG A 126 20.09 15.45 -5.85
CA ARG A 126 21.15 16.44 -6.08
C ARG A 126 22.53 15.79 -6.21
N THR A 127 22.82 14.76 -5.41
CA THR A 127 24.12 14.08 -5.37
C THR A 127 24.25 12.98 -6.43
N HIS A 128 23.13 12.44 -6.92
CA HIS A 128 23.10 11.39 -7.94
C HIS A 128 22.25 11.76 -9.19
N PRO A 129 22.44 12.95 -9.81
CA PRO A 129 21.51 13.47 -10.82
C PRO A 129 21.45 12.66 -12.12
N SER A 130 22.45 11.81 -12.39
CA SER A 130 22.43 10.90 -13.55
C SER A 130 21.59 9.64 -13.34
N LEU A 131 21.17 9.39 -12.09
CA LEU A 131 20.47 8.17 -11.67
C LEU A 131 19.17 8.45 -10.93
N VAL A 132 19.07 9.59 -10.22
CA VAL A 132 17.95 9.91 -9.33
C VAL A 132 17.35 11.25 -9.74
N THR A 133 16.02 11.31 -9.84
CA THR A 133 15.26 12.56 -9.92
C THR A 133 14.22 12.61 -8.82
N SER A 134 13.98 13.78 -8.23
CA SER A 134 12.83 13.97 -7.33
C SER A 134 11.54 14.01 -8.12
N ILE A 135 10.45 13.56 -7.51
CA ILE A 135 9.09 13.66 -8.03
C ILE A 135 8.17 14.25 -6.95
N THR A 136 7.21 15.06 -7.39
CA THR A 136 6.14 15.61 -6.56
C THR A 136 4.82 15.17 -7.18
N LEU A 137 3.91 14.66 -6.36
CA LEU A 137 2.64 14.14 -6.81
C LEU A 137 1.60 15.29 -6.93
N PRO A 138 0.60 15.16 -7.82
CA PRO A 138 -0.21 16.30 -8.26
C PRO A 138 -1.23 16.81 -7.25
N TYR A 139 -1.60 16.04 -6.23
CA TYR A 139 -2.62 16.43 -5.26
C TYR A 139 -1.99 16.89 -3.95
N LEU A 140 -2.59 17.93 -3.36
CA LEU A 140 -2.22 18.36 -2.01
C LEU A 140 -3.05 17.58 -1.00
N THR A 141 -2.44 17.26 0.14
CA THR A 141 -3.13 16.62 1.26
C THR A 141 -4.15 17.55 1.92
N ALA A 142 -4.94 17.02 2.86
CA ALA A 142 -5.95 17.77 3.59
C ALA A 142 -5.37 18.99 4.35
N GLU A 143 -4.12 18.91 4.82
CA GLU A 143 -3.42 20.02 5.47
C GLU A 143 -2.61 20.89 4.49
N GLY A 144 -2.62 20.55 3.20
CA GLY A 144 -2.00 21.32 2.13
C GLY A 144 -0.53 20.97 1.85
N ARG A 145 -0.06 19.80 2.32
CA ARG A 145 1.30 19.30 2.03
C ARG A 145 1.37 18.67 0.66
N GLU A 146 2.57 18.70 0.08
CA GLU A 146 2.89 17.93 -1.13
C GLU A 146 3.32 16.51 -0.74
N VAL A 147 2.88 15.51 -1.51
CA VAL A 147 3.43 14.14 -1.43
C VAL A 147 4.61 14.04 -2.40
N SER A 148 5.74 13.53 -1.92
CA SER A 148 7.01 13.57 -2.66
C SER A 148 7.73 12.21 -2.62
N GLY A 149 8.57 11.99 -3.63
CA GLY A 149 9.36 10.77 -3.77
C GLY A 149 10.57 10.97 -4.68
N VAL A 150 11.18 9.86 -5.09
CA VAL A 150 12.26 9.84 -6.10
C VAL A 150 12.00 8.77 -7.14
N GLU A 151 12.54 8.98 -8.33
CA GLU A 151 12.63 7.97 -9.37
C GLU A 151 14.11 7.66 -9.66
N VAL A 152 14.45 6.37 -9.59
CA VAL A 152 15.80 5.85 -9.83
C VAL A 152 15.84 5.04 -11.13
N SER A 153 16.62 5.51 -12.11
CA SER A 153 16.88 4.81 -13.38
C SER A 153 18.09 5.44 -14.08
N THR A 154 18.64 4.78 -15.10
CA THR A 154 19.52 5.49 -16.03
C THR A 154 18.73 6.49 -16.87
N ASP A 155 19.18 7.75 -16.94
CA ASP A 155 18.45 8.86 -17.58
C ASP A 155 17.06 9.10 -16.92
N PRO A 156 17.04 9.41 -15.61
CA PRO A 156 15.81 9.50 -14.83
C PRO A 156 14.91 10.65 -15.33
N ALA A 157 15.49 11.70 -15.93
CA ALA A 157 14.76 12.83 -16.49
C ALA A 157 13.91 12.48 -17.74
N ARG A 158 14.21 11.36 -18.43
CA ARG A 158 13.49 10.95 -19.63
C ARG A 158 12.60 9.73 -19.36
N THR A 159 11.45 9.95 -18.73
CA THR A 159 10.51 8.89 -18.33
C THR A 159 9.87 8.10 -19.49
N GLU A 160 9.91 8.66 -20.71
CA GLU A 160 9.29 8.10 -21.92
C GLU A 160 10.22 7.13 -22.67
N ASP A 161 10.85 6.17 -21.98
CA ASP A 161 11.85 5.25 -22.54
C ASP A 161 11.38 3.79 -22.70
N GLY A 162 10.16 3.49 -22.26
CA GLY A 162 9.51 2.19 -22.44
C GLY A 162 9.93 1.11 -21.44
N LYS A 163 10.72 1.45 -20.41
CA LYS A 163 11.09 0.51 -19.34
C LYS A 163 9.90 0.18 -18.43
N PRO A 164 9.84 -1.04 -17.85
CA PRO A 164 8.89 -1.38 -16.81
C PRO A 164 9.20 -0.61 -15.51
N VAL A 165 8.15 -0.34 -14.73
CA VAL A 165 8.24 0.44 -13.48
C VAL A 165 7.89 -0.42 -12.28
N MET A 166 8.79 -0.41 -11.28
CA MET A 166 8.51 -0.87 -9.92
C MET A 166 8.11 0.33 -9.08
N LEU A 167 6.92 0.30 -8.47
CA LEU A 167 6.46 1.31 -7.53
C LEU A 167 6.63 0.80 -6.08
N THR A 168 7.39 1.52 -5.27
CA THR A 168 7.58 1.25 -3.83
C THR A 168 6.90 2.34 -3.02
N LEU A 169 5.98 1.94 -2.15
CA LEU A 169 5.21 2.85 -1.29
C LEU A 169 5.48 2.51 0.18
N GLY A 170 5.52 3.53 1.04
CA GLY A 170 5.56 3.37 2.49
C GLY A 170 4.62 4.35 3.18
N LEU A 171 4.32 4.08 4.46
CA LEU A 171 3.50 4.95 5.31
C LEU A 171 2.16 5.35 4.67
N HIS A 172 1.42 4.38 4.13
CA HIS A 172 -0.03 4.58 3.94
C HIS A 172 -0.72 4.77 5.30
N HIS A 173 -0.32 3.98 6.30
CA HIS A 173 -0.69 4.21 7.68
C HIS A 173 0.41 4.96 8.42
N ALA A 174 0.03 5.98 9.17
CA ALA A 174 0.95 6.97 9.71
C ALA A 174 1.81 6.49 10.88
N SER A 175 1.42 5.43 11.59
CA SER A 175 2.16 4.85 12.71
C SER A 175 3.24 3.85 12.28
N GLU A 176 3.21 3.37 11.03
CA GLU A 176 4.04 2.27 10.55
C GLU A 176 5.45 2.73 10.14
N TRP A 177 6.18 3.39 11.06
CA TRP A 177 7.43 4.11 10.78
C TRP A 177 8.49 3.29 10.02
N PRO A 178 8.74 2.00 10.34
CA PRO A 178 9.69 1.19 9.59
C PRO A 178 9.43 1.10 8.09
N SER A 179 8.17 1.17 7.65
CA SER A 179 7.81 1.08 6.23
C SER A 179 8.42 2.21 5.40
N GLY A 180 8.35 3.45 5.90
CA GLY A 180 8.96 4.61 5.24
C GLY A 180 10.48 4.57 5.29
N GLU A 181 11.06 4.10 6.40
CA GLU A 181 12.51 3.92 6.53
C GLU A 181 13.05 2.93 5.50
N ILE A 182 12.43 1.75 5.37
CA ILE A 182 12.86 0.73 4.38
C ILE A 182 12.71 1.25 2.94
N ALA A 183 11.68 2.03 2.65
CA ALA A 183 11.55 2.71 1.35
C ALA A 183 12.72 3.67 1.09
N MET A 184 13.14 4.45 2.09
CA MET A 184 14.32 5.32 1.97
C MET A 184 15.60 4.53 1.77
N GLU A 185 15.83 3.49 2.55
CA GLU A 185 17.03 2.65 2.41
C GLU A 185 17.08 1.99 1.03
N TRP A 186 15.94 1.61 0.46
CA TRP A 186 15.86 1.13 -0.92
C TRP A 186 16.28 2.17 -1.95
N ALA A 187 15.88 3.43 -1.79
CA ALA A 187 16.32 4.51 -2.69
C ALA A 187 17.84 4.72 -2.63
N TYR A 188 18.43 4.72 -1.42
CA TYR A 188 19.88 4.82 -1.23
C TYR A 188 20.65 3.61 -1.78
N GLU A 189 20.11 2.41 -1.60
CA GLU A 189 20.69 1.16 -2.11
C GLU A 189 20.81 1.19 -3.64
N LEU A 190 19.76 1.60 -4.34
CA LEU A 190 19.79 1.70 -5.80
C LEU A 190 20.77 2.76 -6.29
N ALA A 191 20.78 3.93 -5.65
CA ALA A 191 21.65 5.04 -6.04
C ALA A 191 23.14 4.74 -5.81
N SER A 192 23.47 4.25 -4.62
CA SER A 192 24.85 3.97 -4.20
C SER A 192 25.37 2.66 -4.80
N GLY A 193 24.50 1.64 -4.82
CA GLY A 193 24.80 0.30 -5.33
C GLY A 193 25.03 0.25 -6.84
N TYR A 194 24.52 1.21 -7.63
CA TYR A 194 24.71 1.22 -9.09
C TYR A 194 26.19 1.11 -9.52
N ARG A 195 27.10 1.74 -8.78
CA ARG A 195 28.53 1.73 -9.10
C ARG A 195 29.25 0.48 -8.59
N THR A 196 28.79 -0.11 -7.50
CA THR A 196 29.52 -1.14 -6.74
C THR A 196 28.94 -2.55 -6.93
N ASP A 197 27.63 -2.68 -7.14
CA ASP A 197 26.92 -3.95 -7.27
C ASP A 197 26.50 -4.19 -8.74
N PRO A 198 27.06 -5.22 -9.42
CA PRO A 198 26.69 -5.56 -10.80
C PRO A 198 25.22 -5.94 -11.00
N ARG A 199 24.56 -6.56 -9.99
CA ARG A 199 23.14 -6.93 -10.06
C ARG A 199 22.28 -5.67 -10.03
N ILE A 200 22.53 -4.75 -9.09
CA ILE A 200 21.82 -3.46 -9.03
C ILE A 200 22.04 -2.67 -10.32
N ARG A 201 23.27 -2.58 -10.80
CA ARG A 201 23.59 -1.90 -12.06
C ARG A 201 22.82 -2.47 -13.25
N ALA A 202 22.70 -3.79 -13.34
CA ALA A 202 21.97 -4.45 -14.41
C ALA A 202 20.45 -4.18 -14.33
N LEU A 203 19.89 -4.19 -13.12
CA LEU A 203 18.47 -3.91 -12.90
C LEU A 203 18.11 -2.46 -13.19
N VAL A 204 18.80 -1.48 -12.58
CA VAL A 204 18.57 -0.03 -12.78
C VAL A 204 18.71 0.39 -14.25
N ARG A 205 19.51 -0.32 -15.06
CA ARG A 205 19.60 -0.09 -16.51
C ARG A 205 18.35 -0.51 -17.28
N ARG A 206 17.61 -1.50 -16.77
CA ARG A 206 16.46 -2.13 -17.45
C ARG A 206 15.11 -1.69 -16.88
N THR A 207 15.07 -1.14 -15.68
CA THR A 207 13.84 -0.73 -15.00
C THR A 207 13.85 0.74 -14.63
N ARG A 208 12.69 1.23 -14.18
CA ARG A 208 12.58 2.47 -13.39
C ARG A 208 12.00 2.09 -12.03
N SER A 209 12.60 2.60 -10.96
CA SER A 209 12.09 2.43 -9.61
C SER A 209 11.54 3.75 -9.12
N VAL A 210 10.22 3.83 -8.92
CA VAL A 210 9.56 4.99 -8.31
C VAL A 210 9.34 4.69 -6.84
N ILE A 211 9.85 5.54 -5.95
CA ILE A 211 9.78 5.35 -4.50
C ILE A 211 9.08 6.55 -3.86
N VAL A 212 7.97 6.29 -3.16
CA VAL A 212 7.23 7.27 -2.35
C VAL A 212 7.25 6.77 -0.90
N PRO A 213 8.20 7.24 -0.07
CA PRO A 213 8.40 6.70 1.27
C PRO A 213 7.30 7.13 2.26
N VAL A 214 6.63 8.25 2.00
CA VAL A 214 5.55 8.77 2.85
C VAL A 214 4.33 9.10 2.01
N VAL A 215 3.40 8.15 1.88
CA VAL A 215 2.12 8.37 1.19
C VAL A 215 1.18 9.26 2.02
N ASN A 216 1.20 9.13 3.34
CA ASN A 216 0.35 9.87 4.28
C ASN A 216 1.17 10.92 5.09
N PRO A 217 1.64 12.02 4.48
CA PRO A 217 2.51 12.97 5.19
C PRO A 217 1.80 13.70 6.32
N ASP A 218 0.51 13.98 6.22
CA ASP A 218 -0.25 14.66 7.29
C ASP A 218 -0.38 13.77 8.53
N GLY A 219 -0.85 12.53 8.34
CA GLY A 219 -0.96 11.58 9.44
C GLY A 219 0.40 11.28 10.05
N PHE A 220 1.44 11.10 9.23
CA PHE A 220 2.79 10.80 9.71
C PHE A 220 3.40 11.97 10.50
N ALA A 221 3.21 13.21 10.06
CA ALA A 221 3.64 14.37 10.85
C ALA A 221 2.99 14.34 12.25
N VAL A 222 1.68 14.09 12.31
CA VAL A 222 0.95 13.96 13.58
C VAL A 222 1.51 12.83 14.44
N SER A 223 1.79 11.65 13.86
CA SER A 223 2.29 10.51 14.63
C SER A 223 3.68 10.71 15.23
N ARG A 224 4.46 11.62 14.65
CA ARG A 224 5.82 11.93 15.11
C ARG A 224 5.89 13.10 16.08
N THR A 225 5.02 14.10 15.95
CA THR A 225 5.20 15.40 16.62
C THR A 225 4.06 15.83 17.53
N ALA A 226 2.87 15.23 17.42
CA ALA A 226 1.73 15.63 18.25
C ALA A 226 1.86 15.11 19.69
N ALA A 227 1.59 15.99 20.66
CA ALA A 227 1.64 15.63 22.08
C ALA A 227 0.40 14.80 22.48
N PRO A 228 0.56 13.70 23.24
CA PRO A 228 -0.58 12.94 23.75
C PRO A 228 -1.36 13.76 24.79
N LYS A 229 -2.67 13.54 24.89
CA LYS A 229 -3.57 14.32 25.78
C LYS A 229 -4.16 13.55 26.96
N GLY A 230 -3.44 12.56 27.49
CA GLY A 230 -3.82 11.81 28.70
C GLY A 230 -4.93 10.77 28.51
N ASP A 231 -5.86 10.99 27.58
CA ASP A 231 -6.77 9.98 27.06
C ASP A 231 -6.14 9.26 25.85
N PHE A 232 -5.35 8.23 26.14
CA PHE A 232 -4.66 7.44 25.11
C PHE A 232 -5.61 6.64 24.21
N SER A 233 -6.87 6.43 24.60
CA SER A 233 -7.88 5.80 23.75
C SER A 233 -8.33 6.69 22.58
N ARG A 234 -7.94 7.97 22.56
CA ARG A 234 -8.32 8.95 21.54
C ARG A 234 -7.17 9.83 21.07
N PHE A 235 -6.21 10.12 21.94
CA PHE A 235 -5.10 11.04 21.71
C PHE A 235 -3.74 10.37 21.87
N ASP A 236 -3.66 9.04 21.74
CA ASP A 236 -2.40 8.41 21.39
C ASP A 236 -2.13 8.65 19.89
N TYR A 237 -1.33 9.67 19.61
CA TYR A 237 -0.99 10.03 18.24
C TYR A 237 0.11 9.15 17.66
N GLU A 238 0.91 8.45 18.48
CA GLU A 238 1.89 7.51 17.95
C GLU A 238 1.16 6.40 17.16
N ASP A 239 -0.02 6.00 17.61
CA ASP A 239 -0.92 5.05 16.92
C ASP A 239 -1.84 5.72 15.87
N LYS A 240 -1.53 6.94 15.41
CA LYS A 240 -2.28 7.56 14.29
C LYS A 240 -2.14 6.68 13.05
N ARG A 241 -3.25 6.10 12.61
CA ARG A 241 -3.31 5.26 11.40
C ARG A 241 -3.69 6.04 10.15
N LYS A 242 -4.86 6.68 10.18
CA LYS A 242 -5.52 7.32 9.02
C LYS A 242 -4.84 8.62 8.56
N ASN A 243 -5.27 9.19 7.44
CA ASN A 243 -4.89 10.56 7.04
C ASN A 243 -5.55 11.63 7.95
N CYS A 244 -5.62 12.88 7.49
CA CYS A 244 -6.18 14.01 8.26
C CYS A 244 -7.45 14.64 7.67
N GLU A 245 -8.06 14.02 6.65
CA GLU A 245 -9.32 14.49 6.06
C GLU A 245 -10.47 14.44 7.08
N ALA A 246 -11.38 15.41 7.02
CA ALA A 246 -12.45 15.53 8.02
C ALA A 246 -13.85 15.70 7.42
N GLY A 247 -13.98 15.72 6.08
CA GLY A 247 -15.24 15.99 5.39
C GLY A 247 -16.42 15.16 5.91
N ASP A 248 -16.19 13.88 6.18
CA ASP A 248 -17.21 12.93 6.62
C ASP A 248 -17.40 12.88 8.16
N SER A 249 -16.58 13.61 8.93
CA SER A 249 -16.72 13.72 10.38
C SER A 249 -17.89 14.66 10.76
N PRO A 250 -18.42 14.59 11.99
CA PRO A 250 -19.35 15.56 12.56
C PRO A 250 -18.85 17.01 12.46
N PRO A 251 -19.74 18.01 12.31
CA PRO A 251 -19.36 19.42 12.08
C PRO A 251 -18.32 19.98 13.05
N GLU A 252 -18.38 19.59 14.32
CA GLU A 252 -17.46 19.98 15.38
C GLU A 252 -16.01 19.53 15.14
N TYR A 253 -15.79 18.48 14.34
CA TYR A 253 -14.46 17.94 14.04
C TYR A 253 -13.95 18.33 12.65
N ARG A 254 -14.74 19.03 11.83
CA ARG A 254 -14.39 19.38 10.43
C ARG A 254 -13.32 20.46 10.30
N THR A 255 -13.02 21.19 11.37
CA THR A 255 -12.17 22.38 11.32
C THR A 255 -10.95 22.26 12.24
N GLY A 256 -9.98 23.14 12.03
CA GLY A 256 -8.72 23.16 12.78
C GLY A 256 -7.68 22.14 12.31
N PRO A 257 -6.43 22.25 12.78
CA PRO A 257 -5.34 21.35 12.41
C PRO A 257 -5.55 19.95 12.99
N CYS A 258 -5.05 18.94 12.29
CA CYS A 258 -5.20 17.53 12.67
C CYS A 258 -4.58 17.24 14.05
N SER A 259 -3.40 17.78 14.31
CA SER A 259 -2.64 17.65 15.58
C SER A 259 -3.34 18.25 16.81
N ALA A 260 -4.28 19.18 16.63
CA ALA A 260 -5.03 19.78 17.75
C ALA A 260 -6.52 19.42 17.75
N ASN A 261 -7.00 18.65 16.77
CA ASN A 261 -8.41 18.38 16.59
C ASN A 261 -8.96 17.47 17.69
N GLN A 262 -10.20 17.73 18.11
CA GLN A 262 -10.86 16.95 19.15
C GLN A 262 -11.16 15.51 18.73
N ALA A 263 -11.32 15.18 17.44
CA ALA A 263 -11.43 13.79 16.98
C ALA A 263 -10.16 12.96 17.26
N GLY A 264 -9.04 13.59 17.62
CA GLY A 264 -7.80 12.90 17.97
C GLY A 264 -7.29 12.04 16.81
N ARG A 265 -6.82 10.83 17.12
CA ARG A 265 -6.30 9.91 16.10
C ARG A 265 -7.37 9.41 15.12
N MET A 266 -8.66 9.47 15.52
CA MET A 266 -9.80 8.99 14.72
C MET A 266 -10.17 9.89 13.55
N ARG A 267 -9.62 11.10 13.45
CA ARG A 267 -9.80 11.94 12.26
C ARG A 267 -9.17 11.26 11.04
N GLY A 268 -9.79 11.39 9.87
CA GLY A 268 -9.23 10.87 8.62
C GLY A 268 -9.90 9.61 8.07
N VAL A 269 -9.34 9.19 6.95
CA VAL A 269 -9.67 8.00 6.16
C VAL A 269 -8.48 7.04 6.16
N ASP A 270 -8.77 5.74 6.26
CA ASP A 270 -7.78 4.69 6.03
C ASP A 270 -7.47 4.64 4.52
N LEU A 271 -6.26 5.11 4.17
CA LEU A 271 -5.83 5.16 2.77
C LEU A 271 -5.82 3.77 2.14
N ASN A 272 -5.49 2.71 2.88
CA ASN A 272 -5.48 1.33 2.37
C ASN A 272 -6.86 0.65 2.46
N ARG A 273 -7.93 1.44 2.59
CA ARG A 273 -9.33 1.06 2.33
C ARG A 273 -9.99 1.94 1.26
N ASN A 274 -9.27 2.92 0.72
CA ASN A 274 -9.81 3.97 -0.15
C ASN A 274 -9.60 3.72 -1.65
N TYR A 275 -8.98 2.62 -2.06
CA TYR A 275 -8.80 2.29 -3.49
C TYR A 275 -10.05 1.64 -4.08
N ALA A 276 -10.26 1.75 -5.40
CA ALA A 276 -11.49 1.25 -6.06
C ALA A 276 -11.66 -0.28 -6.02
N GLY A 277 -10.56 -1.04 -6.02
CA GLY A 277 -10.59 -2.51 -6.02
C GLY A 277 -11.36 -3.07 -4.82
N PHE A 278 -12.55 -3.60 -5.08
CA PHE A 278 -13.47 -4.13 -4.06
C PHE A 278 -13.94 -3.13 -2.99
N TRP A 279 -13.73 -1.82 -3.19
CA TRP A 279 -14.08 -0.78 -2.22
C TRP A 279 -15.47 -0.99 -1.58
N GLY A 280 -15.59 -0.72 -0.28
CA GLY A 280 -16.88 -0.76 0.41
C GLY A 280 -17.43 -2.14 0.75
N GLY A 281 -16.61 -3.17 0.60
CA GLY A 281 -16.91 -4.52 1.03
C GLY A 281 -16.62 -4.73 2.52
N ALA A 282 -16.50 -5.99 2.92
CA ALA A 282 -16.08 -6.35 4.27
C ALA A 282 -14.64 -5.88 4.56
N GLY A 283 -14.32 -5.72 5.85
CA GLY A 283 -13.01 -5.21 6.29
C GLY A 283 -12.77 -3.72 6.11
N ALA A 284 -13.75 -2.98 5.60
CA ALA A 284 -13.68 -1.55 5.33
C ALA A 284 -14.89 -0.86 5.98
N SER A 285 -14.67 -0.07 7.03
CA SER A 285 -15.75 0.51 7.82
C SER A 285 -16.43 1.67 7.11
N PRO A 286 -17.76 1.79 7.15
CA PRO A 286 -18.49 2.96 6.66
C PRO A 286 -18.61 4.06 7.73
N LEU A 287 -18.09 3.86 8.94
CA LEU A 287 -18.17 4.80 10.06
C LEU A 287 -16.91 5.66 10.14
N TRP A 288 -17.08 6.99 10.19
CA TRP A 288 -15.98 7.95 10.14
C TRP A 288 -14.99 7.82 11.31
N ASP A 289 -15.47 7.35 12.46
CA ASP A 289 -14.77 7.18 13.72
C ASP A 289 -14.19 5.77 13.90
N ASP A 290 -13.99 5.04 12.81
CA ASP A 290 -13.34 3.73 12.77
C ASP A 290 -11.93 3.87 12.17
N ASP A 291 -10.96 3.13 12.70
CA ASP A 291 -9.57 3.11 12.20
C ASP A 291 -9.46 2.55 10.78
N HIS A 292 -10.45 1.78 10.32
CA HIS A 292 -10.59 1.24 8.97
C HIS A 292 -11.62 2.00 8.12
N TYR A 293 -11.95 3.25 8.48
CA TYR A 293 -12.90 4.06 7.72
C TYR A 293 -12.46 4.23 6.27
N ARG A 294 -13.30 3.79 5.32
CA ARG A 294 -12.98 3.69 3.89
C ARG A 294 -13.10 4.97 3.07
N GLY A 295 -13.51 6.06 3.70
CA GLY A 295 -13.89 7.31 3.04
C GLY A 295 -15.27 7.27 2.41
N SER A 296 -15.73 8.40 1.89
CA SER A 296 -17.07 8.56 1.28
C SER A 296 -17.18 7.96 -0.14
N ALA A 297 -16.06 7.80 -0.85
CA ALA A 297 -16.00 7.23 -2.19
C ALA A 297 -14.62 6.59 -2.44
N PRO A 298 -14.49 5.65 -3.39
CA PRO A 298 -13.17 5.20 -3.83
C PRO A 298 -12.40 6.38 -4.42
N PHE A 299 -11.14 6.55 -4.00
CA PHE A 299 -10.27 7.68 -4.32
C PHE A 299 -10.83 9.03 -3.87
N SER A 300 -11.58 9.07 -2.76
CA SER A 300 -11.96 10.35 -2.14
C SER A 300 -10.74 11.13 -1.66
N GLU A 301 -9.68 10.43 -1.26
CA GLU A 301 -8.50 11.05 -0.65
C GLU A 301 -7.49 11.53 -1.70
N PRO A 302 -6.88 12.72 -1.52
CA PRO A 302 -5.84 13.21 -2.42
C PRO A 302 -4.64 12.26 -2.49
N GLU A 303 -4.26 11.63 -1.37
CA GLU A 303 -3.10 10.73 -1.30
C GLU A 303 -3.31 9.46 -2.14
N THR A 304 -4.51 8.85 -2.11
CA THR A 304 -4.79 7.68 -2.96
C THR A 304 -4.95 8.06 -4.44
N ARG A 305 -5.40 9.28 -4.74
CA ARG A 305 -5.44 9.82 -6.10
C ARG A 305 -4.03 10.07 -6.66
N ASP A 306 -3.06 10.39 -5.82
CA ASP A 306 -1.65 10.51 -6.20
C ASP A 306 -1.06 9.15 -6.61
N VAL A 307 -1.26 8.11 -5.79
CA VAL A 307 -0.84 6.74 -6.14
C VAL A 307 -1.52 6.27 -7.43
N ARG A 308 -2.82 6.57 -7.57
CA ARG A 308 -3.55 6.30 -8.79
C ARG A 308 -2.94 6.98 -10.02
N SER A 309 -2.51 8.24 -9.89
CA SER A 309 -1.86 8.99 -10.96
C SER A 309 -0.57 8.31 -11.43
N LEU A 310 0.26 7.82 -10.51
CA LEU A 310 1.51 7.11 -10.84
C LEU A 310 1.23 5.83 -11.64
N VAL A 311 0.37 4.95 -11.10
CA VAL A 311 0.03 3.68 -11.74
C VAL A 311 -0.64 3.91 -13.10
N SER A 312 -1.52 4.92 -13.21
CA SER A 312 -2.19 5.28 -14.46
C SER A 312 -1.25 5.82 -15.53
N THR A 313 -0.12 6.43 -15.17
CA THR A 313 0.71 7.17 -16.15
C THR A 313 2.08 6.56 -16.44
N ARG A 314 2.54 5.60 -15.61
CA ARG A 314 3.92 5.13 -15.65
C ARG A 314 4.12 3.68 -16.08
N GLN A 315 3.10 2.93 -16.50
CA GLN A 315 3.23 1.48 -16.76
C GLN A 315 3.87 0.75 -15.56
N VAL A 316 3.30 0.97 -14.38
CA VAL A 316 3.68 0.24 -13.16
C VAL A 316 3.29 -1.22 -13.35
N THR A 317 4.28 -2.07 -13.61
CA THR A 317 4.07 -3.52 -13.79
C THR A 317 4.11 -4.24 -12.46
N ASP A 318 4.89 -3.71 -11.50
CA ASP A 318 5.03 -4.23 -10.15
C ASP A 318 4.88 -3.12 -9.11
N LEU A 319 4.20 -3.44 -8.02
CA LEU A 319 3.97 -2.54 -6.90
C LEU A 319 4.26 -3.27 -5.60
N VAL A 320 4.99 -2.63 -4.69
CA VAL A 320 5.15 -3.07 -3.31
C VAL A 320 4.69 -1.97 -2.35
N SER A 321 3.73 -2.29 -1.51
CA SER A 321 3.29 -1.45 -0.39
C SER A 321 3.95 -1.96 0.88
N LEU A 322 4.82 -1.16 1.49
CA LEU A 322 5.48 -1.48 2.74
C LEU A 322 4.58 -1.06 3.90
N HIS A 323 4.35 -1.98 4.82
CA HIS A 323 3.50 -1.82 6.00
C HIS A 323 4.20 -2.43 7.23
N THR A 324 3.62 -2.27 8.41
CA THR A 324 3.98 -3.01 9.62
C THR A 324 2.71 -3.33 10.39
N TYR A 325 2.53 -4.52 10.98
CA TYR A 325 3.49 -5.60 11.22
C TYR A 325 2.82 -6.97 11.01
N GLY A 326 3.64 -8.02 10.91
CA GLY A 326 3.17 -9.41 10.89
C GLY A 326 4.18 -10.46 10.39
N ASP A 327 5.38 -10.04 9.94
CA ASP A 327 6.30 -10.89 9.17
C ASP A 327 5.61 -11.56 7.96
N LEU A 328 4.94 -10.76 7.12
CA LEU A 328 4.11 -11.27 6.01
C LEU A 328 4.51 -10.69 4.65
N VAL A 329 4.45 -11.54 3.62
CA VAL A 329 4.36 -11.14 2.22
C VAL A 329 2.93 -11.42 1.76
N VAL A 330 2.14 -10.36 1.70
CA VAL A 330 0.71 -10.38 1.46
C VAL A 330 0.43 -10.14 -0.02
N ARG A 331 -0.47 -10.96 -0.58
CA ARG A 331 -0.92 -10.87 -1.98
C ARG A 331 -2.44 -10.82 -2.08
N PRO A 332 -3.01 -10.37 -3.21
CA PRO A 332 -4.44 -10.49 -3.48
C PRO A 332 -4.99 -11.93 -3.35
N PRO A 333 -6.29 -12.09 -3.02
CA PRO A 333 -7.26 -11.03 -2.74
C PRO A 333 -7.48 -10.80 -1.24
N GLY A 334 -7.95 -9.60 -0.90
CA GLY A 334 -8.40 -9.29 0.46
C GLY A 334 -9.82 -9.76 0.80
N SER A 335 -10.67 -9.99 -0.21
CA SER A 335 -12.06 -10.42 0.03
C SER A 335 -12.24 -11.94 0.02
N ASN A 336 -13.00 -12.45 0.99
CA ASN A 336 -13.43 -13.84 1.10
C ASN A 336 -14.41 -14.24 0.01
N ASP A 337 -15.13 -13.25 -0.51
CA ASP A 337 -16.04 -13.46 -1.61
C ASP A 337 -15.34 -13.48 -2.95
N THR A 338 -14.01 -13.26 -3.02
CA THR A 338 -13.20 -13.33 -4.23
C THR A 338 -12.27 -14.55 -4.23
N GLN A 339 -12.39 -15.38 -5.27
CA GLN A 339 -11.45 -16.49 -5.49
C GLN A 339 -10.05 -15.95 -5.87
N PRO A 340 -9.01 -16.78 -5.83
CA PRO A 340 -7.65 -16.34 -6.13
C PRO A 340 -7.51 -15.66 -7.53
N PRO A 341 -6.52 -14.77 -7.69
CA PRO A 341 -6.08 -14.22 -8.98
C PRO A 341 -5.98 -15.25 -10.11
N LEU A 342 -6.22 -14.83 -11.36
CA LEU A 342 -5.94 -15.69 -12.52
C LEU A 342 -4.46 -16.10 -12.57
N ASP A 343 -3.58 -15.18 -12.18
CA ASP A 343 -2.14 -15.38 -12.11
C ASP A 343 -1.68 -16.03 -10.79
N GLU A 344 -2.59 -16.56 -9.97
CA GLU A 344 -2.30 -17.09 -8.63
C GLU A 344 -1.03 -17.98 -8.55
N PRO A 345 -0.78 -18.93 -9.47
CA PRO A 345 0.45 -19.73 -9.41
C PRO A 345 1.73 -18.89 -9.56
N ALA A 346 1.75 -17.92 -10.49
CA ALA A 346 2.90 -17.04 -10.69
C ALA A 346 3.03 -16.04 -9.53
N TYR A 347 1.90 -15.51 -9.05
CA TYR A 347 1.84 -14.56 -7.96
C TYR A 347 2.35 -15.16 -6.65
N ARG A 348 1.91 -16.38 -6.34
CA ARG A 348 2.37 -17.14 -5.17
C ARG A 348 3.85 -17.50 -5.30
N ALA A 349 4.30 -17.92 -6.49
CA ALA A 349 5.72 -18.21 -6.69
C ALA A 349 6.61 -16.97 -6.49
N LEU A 350 6.15 -15.78 -6.89
CA LEU A 350 6.85 -14.52 -6.61
C LEU A 350 6.87 -14.23 -5.11
N SER A 351 5.71 -14.26 -4.45
CA SER A 351 5.61 -13.95 -3.03
C SER A 351 6.39 -14.94 -2.14
N ASP A 352 6.43 -16.22 -2.50
CA ASP A 352 7.24 -17.26 -1.83
C ASP A 352 8.75 -16.98 -2.00
N ARG A 353 9.20 -16.49 -3.17
CA ARG A 353 10.61 -16.08 -3.37
C ARG A 353 10.98 -14.89 -2.50
N LEU A 354 10.13 -13.86 -2.43
CA LEU A 354 10.34 -12.71 -1.54
C LEU A 354 10.43 -13.16 -0.08
N ALA A 355 9.46 -13.97 0.37
CA ALA A 355 9.40 -14.53 1.72
C ALA A 355 10.64 -15.38 2.06
N SER A 356 11.25 -16.04 1.07
CA SER A 356 12.46 -16.81 1.29
C SER A 356 13.67 -15.98 1.75
N HIS A 357 13.67 -14.67 1.48
CA HIS A 357 14.76 -13.74 1.83
C HIS A 357 14.67 -13.11 3.22
N ASN A 358 13.46 -12.93 3.73
CA ASN A 358 13.19 -12.32 5.05
C ASN A 358 12.53 -13.30 6.03
N GLY A 359 12.28 -14.55 5.63
CA GLY A 359 11.66 -15.55 6.50
C GLY A 359 10.20 -15.27 6.84
N TYR A 360 9.56 -14.32 6.14
CA TYR A 360 8.15 -13.99 6.32
C TYR A 360 7.25 -15.13 5.82
N ARG A 361 5.98 -15.11 6.20
CA ARG A 361 4.97 -15.99 5.61
C ARG A 361 4.37 -15.35 4.37
N SER A 362 4.29 -16.11 3.28
CA SER A 362 3.51 -15.69 2.12
C SER A 362 2.05 -16.12 2.25
N ILE A 363 1.12 -15.16 2.22
CA ILE A 363 -0.32 -15.41 2.38
C ILE A 363 -1.15 -14.50 1.47
N PRO A 364 -2.35 -14.90 1.02
CA PRO A 364 -3.33 -13.95 0.51
C PRO A 364 -3.85 -13.05 1.65
N ALA A 365 -4.20 -11.79 1.35
CA ALA A 365 -4.60 -10.79 2.34
C ALA A 365 -5.78 -11.23 3.23
N ARG A 366 -6.79 -11.91 2.66
CA ARG A 366 -7.93 -12.45 3.41
C ARG A 366 -7.56 -13.45 4.53
N GLU A 367 -6.39 -14.09 4.45
CA GLU A 367 -5.91 -15.02 5.48
C GLU A 367 -5.32 -14.29 6.69
N LEU A 368 -5.03 -12.99 6.58
CA LEU A 368 -4.74 -12.13 7.73
C LEU A 368 -6.07 -11.68 8.37
N TYR A 369 -6.91 -11.02 7.57
CA TYR A 369 -8.31 -10.73 7.83
C TYR A 369 -8.95 -10.25 6.53
N GLU A 370 -10.29 -10.31 6.43
CA GLU A 370 -10.96 -9.78 5.24
C GLU A 370 -10.77 -8.25 5.16
N ALA A 371 -10.30 -7.77 4.01
CA ALA A 371 -10.01 -6.36 3.76
C ALA A 371 -10.35 -5.99 2.32
N THR A 372 -10.92 -4.81 2.10
CA THR A 372 -11.30 -4.34 0.77
C THR A 372 -10.93 -2.89 0.54
N GLY A 373 -10.73 -2.50 -0.72
CA GLY A 373 -10.24 -1.16 -1.07
C GLY A 373 -8.74 -0.97 -0.85
N MET A 374 -7.97 -2.05 -0.92
CA MET A 374 -6.52 -2.03 -0.71
C MET A 374 -5.74 -1.71 -2.00
N THR A 375 -4.52 -1.21 -1.82
CA THR A 375 -3.65 -0.74 -2.91
C THR A 375 -3.25 -1.87 -3.85
N GLU A 376 -2.83 -3.01 -3.30
CA GLU A 376 -2.38 -4.19 -4.03
C GLU A 376 -3.51 -4.87 -4.79
N ASP A 377 -4.71 -4.92 -4.20
CA ASP A 377 -5.92 -5.43 -4.85
C ASP A 377 -6.27 -4.53 -6.05
N TRP A 378 -6.34 -3.22 -5.84
CA TRP A 378 -6.63 -2.31 -6.94
C TRP A 378 -5.58 -2.39 -8.05
N SER A 379 -4.29 -2.38 -7.72
CA SER A 379 -3.21 -2.48 -8.71
C SER A 379 -3.38 -3.72 -9.61
N TYR A 380 -3.57 -4.89 -9.01
CA TYR A 380 -3.74 -6.13 -9.76
C TYR A 380 -5.04 -6.18 -10.54
N TRP A 381 -6.18 -6.00 -9.87
CA TRP A 381 -7.47 -6.20 -10.53
C TRP A 381 -7.74 -5.11 -11.58
N ALA A 382 -7.28 -3.87 -11.35
CA ALA A 382 -7.46 -2.78 -12.30
C ALA A 382 -6.45 -2.80 -13.44
N THR A 383 -5.20 -3.23 -13.25
CA THR A 383 -4.16 -3.07 -14.29
C THR A 383 -3.57 -4.39 -14.79
N GLY A 384 -3.61 -5.44 -13.98
CA GLY A 384 -2.87 -6.67 -14.22
C GLY A 384 -1.40 -6.59 -13.75
N GLY A 385 -0.94 -5.49 -13.16
CA GLY A 385 0.37 -5.44 -12.50
C GLY A 385 0.39 -6.25 -11.21
N PHE A 386 1.55 -6.79 -10.80
CA PHE A 386 1.67 -7.50 -9.53
C PHE A 386 1.86 -6.51 -8.37
N GLY A 387 0.84 -6.38 -7.52
CA GLY A 387 0.85 -5.66 -6.26
C GLY A 387 1.04 -6.59 -5.05
N LEU A 388 2.04 -6.32 -4.21
CA LEU A 388 2.27 -7.05 -2.96
C LEU A 388 2.36 -6.09 -1.79
N THR A 389 1.99 -6.57 -0.60
CA THR A 389 2.20 -5.86 0.66
C THR A 389 3.25 -6.62 1.49
N LEU A 390 4.22 -5.90 2.08
CA LEU A 390 5.14 -6.48 3.07
C LEU A 390 4.78 -5.92 4.44
N GLU A 391 4.31 -6.78 5.35
CA GLU A 391 4.08 -6.44 6.75
C GLU A 391 5.36 -6.69 7.54
N ILE A 392 6.12 -5.62 7.78
CA ILE A 392 7.48 -5.69 8.30
C ILE A 392 7.50 -5.88 9.83
N GLY A 393 8.35 -6.82 10.27
CA GLY A 393 8.54 -7.13 11.67
C GLY A 393 7.33 -7.82 12.31
N PRO A 394 7.45 -8.31 13.56
CA PRO A 394 6.49 -9.30 14.04
C PRO A 394 5.30 -8.74 14.82
N ARG A 395 5.44 -7.62 15.56
CA ARG A 395 4.47 -7.27 16.64
C ARG A 395 4.22 -5.80 16.93
N THR A 396 5.00 -4.86 16.38
CA THR A 396 4.87 -3.45 16.77
C THR A 396 5.20 -2.51 15.62
N ALA A 397 4.49 -1.40 15.56
CA ALA A 397 4.75 -0.30 14.62
C ALA A 397 5.92 0.60 15.08
N HIS A 398 6.31 0.52 16.36
CA HIS A 398 7.36 1.37 16.97
C HIS A 398 8.52 0.57 17.60
N PRO A 399 9.12 -0.41 16.90
CA PRO A 399 10.25 -1.17 17.42
C PRO A 399 11.49 -0.27 17.59
N PRO A 400 12.47 -0.66 18.44
CA PRO A 400 13.80 -0.05 18.42
C PRO A 400 14.36 0.00 16.99
N TYR A 401 14.93 1.14 16.58
CA TYR A 401 15.38 1.35 15.20
C TYR A 401 16.37 0.29 14.70
N ALA A 402 17.28 -0.16 15.58
CA ALA A 402 18.24 -1.20 15.25
C ALA A 402 17.56 -2.52 14.86
N ASP A 403 16.44 -2.86 15.51
CA ASP A 403 15.73 -4.11 15.25
C ASP A 403 14.78 -3.94 14.07
N GLY A 404 13.86 -2.97 14.14
CA GLY A 404 12.80 -2.83 13.14
C GLY A 404 13.21 -2.22 11.80
N VAL A 405 14.40 -1.64 11.70
CA VAL A 405 14.92 -1.07 10.44
C VAL A 405 16.24 -1.71 10.06
N VAL A 406 17.27 -1.61 10.91
CA VAL A 406 18.62 -2.08 10.54
C VAL A 406 18.63 -3.60 10.35
N ALA A 407 18.07 -4.34 11.32
CA ALA A 407 18.05 -5.79 11.28
C ALA A 407 17.06 -6.31 10.21
N GLU A 408 15.87 -5.73 10.13
CA GLU A 408 14.86 -6.08 9.11
C GLU A 408 15.33 -5.81 7.68
N TYR A 409 16.03 -4.70 7.43
CA TYR A 409 16.55 -4.39 6.10
C TYR A 409 17.66 -5.36 5.69
N ASN A 410 18.65 -5.57 6.55
CA ASN A 410 19.82 -6.40 6.25
C ASN A 410 19.57 -7.90 6.42
N GLY A 411 18.49 -8.28 7.10
CA GLY A 411 18.22 -9.66 7.49
C GLY A 411 19.23 -10.15 8.52
N THR A 412 19.50 -9.38 9.56
CA THR A 412 20.32 -9.81 10.71
C THR A 412 19.43 -10.08 11.91
N ALA A 413 19.90 -10.82 12.92
CA ALA A 413 19.14 -10.98 14.15
C ALA A 413 18.86 -9.60 14.79
N PRO A 414 17.66 -9.37 15.37
CA PRO A 414 16.61 -10.34 15.65
C PRO A 414 15.56 -10.54 14.53
N ALA A 415 15.73 -9.93 13.35
CA ALA A 415 14.75 -10.01 12.27
C ALA A 415 14.45 -11.46 11.85
N ALA A 416 13.23 -11.70 11.40
CA ALA A 416 12.85 -12.97 10.81
C ALA A 416 13.81 -13.34 9.68
N GLY A 417 14.07 -14.64 9.53
CA GLY A 417 14.96 -15.12 8.47
C GLY A 417 16.40 -14.58 8.53
N ALA A 418 16.90 -14.17 9.70
CA ALA A 418 18.28 -13.70 9.87
C ALA A 418 19.30 -14.58 9.12
N GLY A 419 20.17 -13.94 8.34
CA GLY A 419 21.14 -14.57 7.43
C GLY A 419 20.65 -14.80 5.99
N LYS A 420 19.37 -14.54 5.68
CA LYS A 420 18.78 -14.76 4.34
C LYS A 420 18.73 -13.51 3.45
N GLY A 421 19.16 -12.36 3.97
CA GLY A 421 19.29 -11.09 3.24
C GLY A 421 18.20 -10.05 3.49
N GLY A 422 17.16 -10.40 4.24
CA GLY A 422 16.14 -9.47 4.75
C GLY A 422 15.31 -8.80 3.67
N ASN A 423 14.69 -7.68 4.04
CA ASN A 423 13.86 -6.90 3.12
C ASN A 423 14.67 -6.30 1.95
N ARG A 424 15.98 -6.06 2.12
CA ARG A 424 16.88 -5.68 1.02
C ARG A 424 16.87 -6.71 -0.11
N ALA A 425 17.05 -7.99 0.22
CA ALA A 425 17.08 -9.06 -0.77
C ALA A 425 15.69 -9.31 -1.39
N ALA A 426 14.61 -9.20 -0.60
CA ALA A 426 13.24 -9.27 -1.12
C ALA A 426 12.93 -8.16 -2.14
N LEU A 427 13.32 -6.91 -1.87
CA LEU A 427 13.13 -5.79 -2.81
C LEU A 427 13.98 -5.94 -4.09
N LEU A 428 15.19 -6.49 -3.98
CA LEU A 428 16.01 -6.85 -5.15
C LEU A 428 15.40 -7.99 -5.99
N GLU A 429 14.66 -8.89 -5.37
CA GLU A 429 13.92 -9.94 -6.05
C GLU A 429 12.70 -9.37 -6.79
N MET A 430 11.93 -8.48 -6.13
CA MET A 430 10.83 -7.76 -6.77
C MET A 430 11.30 -6.94 -7.98
N LEU A 431 12.40 -6.20 -7.86
CA LEU A 431 12.97 -5.45 -8.99
C LEU A 431 13.48 -6.34 -10.12
N ALA A 432 13.90 -7.57 -9.80
CA ALA A 432 14.27 -8.57 -10.80
C ALA A 432 13.04 -9.09 -11.57
N ASP A 433 11.92 -9.34 -10.89
CA ASP A 433 10.63 -9.67 -11.54
C ASP A 433 10.17 -8.54 -12.46
N THR A 434 10.29 -7.28 -12.01
CA THR A 434 9.97 -6.10 -12.83
C THR A 434 10.77 -6.04 -14.13
N ALA A 435 12.03 -6.51 -14.09
CA ALA A 435 12.90 -6.54 -15.27
C ALA A 435 12.64 -7.73 -16.20
N ASP A 436 11.88 -8.73 -15.76
CA ASP A 436 11.62 -9.96 -16.49
C ASP A 436 10.46 -9.76 -17.49
N PRO A 437 10.70 -9.85 -18.82
CA PRO A 437 9.63 -9.77 -19.80
C PRO A 437 8.60 -10.90 -19.71
N ALA A 438 8.85 -11.97 -18.93
CA ALA A 438 7.85 -12.98 -18.62
C ALA A 438 6.80 -12.50 -17.59
N ALA A 439 7.16 -11.55 -16.72
CA ALA A 439 6.29 -11.01 -15.67
C ALA A 439 5.31 -9.94 -16.17
N HIS A 440 5.59 -9.31 -17.31
CA HIS A 440 4.76 -8.26 -17.91
C HIS A 440 4.54 -8.49 -19.41
N ALA A 441 3.81 -7.60 -20.11
CA ALA A 441 3.65 -7.65 -21.56
C ALA A 441 4.70 -6.79 -22.27
N THR A 442 5.00 -7.09 -23.54
CA THR A 442 5.93 -6.30 -24.36
C THR A 442 5.31 -5.90 -25.70
N VAL A 443 5.33 -4.60 -26.01
CA VAL A 443 4.98 -4.06 -27.33
C VAL A 443 6.27 -3.64 -28.06
N THR A 444 6.46 -4.14 -29.27
CA THR A 444 7.58 -3.75 -30.15
C THR A 444 7.07 -3.17 -31.44
N GLY A 445 7.89 -2.40 -32.13
CA GLY A 445 7.55 -1.85 -33.44
C GLY A 445 8.61 -0.88 -33.91
N THR A 446 8.26 -0.05 -34.87
CA THR A 446 9.16 0.96 -35.41
C THR A 446 8.49 2.34 -35.51
N ALA A 447 9.26 3.39 -35.22
CA ALA A 447 8.81 4.78 -35.26
C ALA A 447 9.98 5.75 -35.59
N PRO A 448 9.74 6.86 -36.30
CA PRO A 448 10.79 7.83 -36.58
C PRO A 448 11.28 8.54 -35.31
N ARG A 449 12.55 8.93 -35.29
CA ARG A 449 13.16 9.57 -34.11
C ARG A 449 12.42 10.84 -33.69
N GLY A 450 12.09 10.93 -32.41
CA GLY A 450 11.44 12.10 -31.81
C GLY A 450 9.93 12.18 -32.03
N TYR A 451 9.32 11.17 -32.66
CA TYR A 451 7.86 11.01 -32.64
C TYR A 451 7.44 10.51 -31.26
N ARG A 452 6.22 10.88 -30.83
CA ARG A 452 5.65 10.40 -29.56
C ARG A 452 4.65 9.31 -29.84
N LEU A 453 4.87 8.15 -29.23
CA LEU A 453 3.89 7.08 -29.15
C LEU A 453 3.12 7.26 -27.85
N ARG A 454 1.80 7.13 -27.90
CA ARG A 454 0.93 7.14 -26.72
C ARG A 454 0.11 5.87 -26.69
N LEU A 455 0.23 5.12 -25.61
CA LEU A 455 -0.56 3.93 -25.34
C LEU A 455 -1.61 4.28 -24.30
N HIS A 456 -2.88 4.20 -24.72
CA HIS A 456 -4.02 4.61 -23.92
C HIS A 456 -5.05 3.50 -23.82
N LYS A 457 -5.64 3.34 -22.63
CA LYS A 457 -6.77 2.46 -22.37
C LYS A 457 -7.64 3.07 -21.28
N SER A 458 -8.96 3.03 -21.47
CA SER A 458 -9.94 3.43 -20.46
C SER A 458 -10.83 2.23 -20.16
N PHE A 459 -11.15 2.03 -18.88
CA PHE A 459 -11.97 0.91 -18.45
C PHE A 459 -12.73 1.22 -17.17
N ARG A 460 -13.57 0.28 -16.76
CA ARG A 460 -14.41 0.39 -15.58
C ARG A 460 -14.04 -0.68 -14.56
N THR A 461 -13.85 -0.26 -13.32
CA THR A 461 -13.52 -1.08 -12.15
C THR A 461 -14.69 -0.98 -11.18
N PRO A 462 -15.52 -2.02 -11.07
CA PRO A 462 -16.54 -2.05 -10.03
C PRO A 462 -15.96 -1.99 -8.61
N THR A 463 -16.81 -1.71 -7.64
CA THR A 463 -16.49 -1.85 -6.21
C THR A 463 -17.13 -3.14 -5.68
N SER A 464 -17.02 -3.43 -4.38
CA SER A 464 -17.93 -4.39 -3.75
C SER A 464 -19.34 -3.81 -3.64
N PRO A 465 -20.39 -4.62 -3.40
CA PRO A 465 -21.65 -4.10 -2.88
C PRO A 465 -21.37 -3.20 -1.68
N VAL A 466 -21.83 -1.96 -1.74
CA VAL A 466 -21.36 -0.91 -0.83
C VAL A 466 -22.09 -1.02 0.49
N ARG A 467 -21.37 -1.41 1.55
CA ARG A 467 -21.88 -1.42 2.93
C ARG A 467 -22.15 0.00 3.44
N ARG A 468 -23.33 0.25 3.99
CA ARG A 468 -23.74 1.54 4.56
C ARG A 468 -23.63 1.55 6.10
N PRO A 469 -23.59 2.74 6.72
CA PRO A 469 -23.57 2.86 8.19
C PRO A 469 -24.72 2.15 8.92
N ASP A 470 -25.89 2.04 8.28
CA ASP A 470 -27.06 1.34 8.84
C ASP A 470 -26.99 -0.21 8.71
N GLY A 471 -25.87 -0.74 8.20
CA GLY A 471 -25.66 -2.17 7.96
C GLY A 471 -26.25 -2.68 6.63
N SER A 472 -27.01 -1.86 5.89
CA SER A 472 -27.53 -2.24 4.58
C SER A 472 -26.43 -2.29 3.51
N GLN A 473 -26.66 -3.05 2.44
CA GLN A 473 -25.77 -3.07 1.27
C GLN A 473 -26.43 -2.39 0.07
N GLY A 474 -25.68 -1.52 -0.61
CA GLY A 474 -26.03 -0.97 -1.90
C GLY A 474 -25.44 -1.78 -3.05
N PRO A 475 -25.87 -1.52 -4.31
CA PRO A 475 -25.19 -2.10 -5.45
C PRO A 475 -23.73 -1.63 -5.53
N PRO A 476 -22.83 -2.40 -6.19
CA PRO A 476 -21.51 -1.93 -6.55
C PRO A 476 -21.52 -0.59 -7.29
N LEU A 477 -20.58 0.30 -6.96
CA LEU A 477 -20.26 1.46 -7.78
C LEU A 477 -19.37 1.04 -8.95
N THR A 478 -19.20 1.93 -9.92
CA THR A 478 -18.28 1.72 -11.02
C THR A 478 -17.35 2.92 -11.17
N VAL A 479 -16.05 2.68 -10.99
CA VAL A 479 -15.00 3.70 -11.12
C VAL A 479 -14.42 3.62 -12.52
N ALA A 480 -14.30 4.76 -13.20
CA ALA A 480 -13.62 4.82 -14.49
C ALA A 480 -12.13 5.01 -14.25
N ASP A 481 -11.31 4.09 -14.75
CA ASP A 481 -9.85 4.10 -14.68
C ASP A 481 -9.23 4.24 -16.07
N THR A 482 -8.01 4.79 -16.10
CA THR A 482 -7.24 4.97 -17.33
C THR A 482 -5.80 4.50 -17.12
N LEU A 483 -5.25 3.90 -18.17
CA LEU A 483 -3.80 3.72 -18.34
C LEU A 483 -3.39 4.56 -19.55
N ASP A 484 -2.48 5.49 -19.34
CA ASP A 484 -2.11 6.49 -20.34
C ASP A 484 -0.64 6.86 -20.20
N SER A 485 0.16 6.33 -21.10
CA SER A 485 1.62 6.45 -21.03
C SER A 485 2.18 6.80 -22.40
N THR A 486 3.36 7.42 -22.40
CA THR A 486 4.02 7.86 -23.62
C THR A 486 5.42 7.28 -23.75
N LEU A 487 5.85 7.08 -24.99
CA LEU A 487 7.19 6.66 -25.36
C LEU A 487 7.72 7.63 -26.42
N LEU A 488 8.92 8.18 -26.18
CA LEU A 488 9.62 9.02 -27.13
C LEU A 488 10.46 8.14 -28.05
N ALA A 489 10.08 8.03 -29.31
CA ALA A 489 10.68 7.10 -30.25
C ALA A 489 12.19 7.37 -30.44
N PRO A 490 13.07 6.36 -30.23
CA PRO A 490 14.51 6.53 -30.38
C PRO A 490 14.96 6.71 -31.84
N GLY A 491 14.11 6.30 -32.80
CA GLY A 491 14.39 6.18 -34.23
C GLY A 491 14.71 4.74 -34.61
N GLY A 492 13.93 4.17 -35.53
CA GLY A 492 14.02 2.75 -35.87
C GLY A 492 13.11 1.93 -34.95
N GLY A 493 13.63 0.86 -34.34
CA GLY A 493 12.88 -0.02 -33.45
C GLY A 493 12.63 0.56 -32.07
N PHE A 494 11.48 0.24 -31.47
CA PHE A 494 11.19 0.47 -30.05
C PHE A 494 10.76 -0.82 -29.36
N THR A 495 10.90 -0.85 -28.05
CA THR A 495 10.39 -1.88 -27.15
C THR A 495 9.78 -1.17 -25.95
N TRP A 496 8.60 -1.62 -25.55
CA TRP A 496 7.83 -1.00 -24.48
C TRP A 496 7.24 -2.08 -23.59
N SER A 497 7.69 -2.13 -22.34
CA SER A 497 7.08 -2.95 -21.30
C SER A 497 5.78 -2.31 -20.83
N VAL A 498 4.71 -3.10 -20.77
CA VAL A 498 3.36 -2.63 -20.45
C VAL A 498 2.64 -3.64 -19.57
N ASN A 499 1.61 -3.18 -18.88
CA ASN A 499 0.64 -4.07 -18.26
C ASN A 499 -0.14 -4.88 -19.31
N PRO A 500 -0.55 -6.13 -19.03
CA PRO A 500 -1.29 -6.94 -19.97
C PRO A 500 -2.67 -6.33 -20.34
N SER A 501 -3.16 -6.61 -21.55
CA SER A 501 -4.48 -6.16 -22.00
C SER A 501 -5.63 -6.84 -21.27
N THR A 502 -5.39 -8.05 -20.74
CA THR A 502 -6.37 -8.79 -19.94
C THR A 502 -6.42 -8.23 -18.53
N ARG A 503 -7.60 -7.76 -18.11
CA ARG A 503 -7.82 -7.32 -16.73
C ARG A 503 -8.56 -8.39 -15.92
N PRO A 504 -8.06 -8.74 -14.73
CA PRO A 504 -8.71 -9.73 -13.88
C PRO A 504 -10.08 -9.28 -13.34
N TYR A 505 -10.32 -7.98 -13.09
CA TYR A 505 -11.50 -7.52 -12.33
C TYR A 505 -12.86 -8.04 -12.84
N VAL A 506 -13.03 -8.06 -14.16
CA VAL A 506 -14.33 -8.35 -14.80
C VAL A 506 -14.45 -9.84 -15.17
N ALA A 507 -13.53 -10.69 -14.70
CA ALA A 507 -13.72 -12.12 -14.80
C ALA A 507 -13.11 -12.94 -13.66
N GLY A 508 -13.50 -14.20 -13.66
CA GLY A 508 -13.12 -15.16 -12.65
C GLY A 508 -11.61 -15.28 -12.47
N ARG A 509 -11.17 -15.05 -11.24
CA ARG A 509 -11.14 -16.14 -10.26
C ARG A 509 -10.53 -17.43 -10.83
N TYR A 510 -9.32 -17.77 -10.39
CA TYR A 510 -8.78 -19.11 -10.54
C TYR A 510 -9.86 -20.14 -10.18
N GLY A 511 -9.96 -21.18 -10.99
CA GLY A 511 -11.03 -22.16 -10.93
C GLY A 511 -10.69 -23.42 -11.72
N ARG A 512 -11.56 -24.41 -11.67
CA ARG A 512 -11.48 -25.66 -12.42
C ARG A 512 -12.86 -26.30 -12.49
N GLU A 513 -13.07 -27.16 -13.48
CA GLU A 513 -14.30 -27.94 -13.56
C GLU A 513 -14.42 -28.88 -12.34
N PRO A 514 -15.62 -28.98 -11.72
CA PRO A 514 -15.87 -29.96 -10.66
C PRO A 514 -15.67 -31.39 -11.14
N GLN A 515 -14.93 -32.19 -10.38
CA GLN A 515 -14.61 -33.59 -10.65
C GLN A 515 -15.45 -34.56 -9.80
N ALA A 516 -16.18 -34.05 -8.80
CA ALA A 516 -17.08 -34.81 -7.92
C ALA A 516 -18.14 -33.85 -7.31
N PRO A 517 -19.19 -34.37 -6.64
CA PRO A 517 -20.17 -33.54 -5.92
C PRO A 517 -19.55 -32.70 -4.81
N VAL A 518 -20.21 -31.64 -4.36
CA VAL A 518 -19.77 -30.89 -3.17
C VAL A 518 -20.10 -31.65 -1.89
N GLN A 519 -19.21 -31.59 -0.90
CA GLN A 519 -19.48 -32.16 0.43
C GLN A 519 -20.63 -31.41 1.12
N PRO A 520 -21.58 -32.09 1.78
CA PRO A 520 -22.61 -31.44 2.58
C PRO A 520 -22.01 -30.63 3.74
N PRO A 521 -22.63 -29.50 4.14
CA PRO A 521 -22.20 -28.77 5.32
C PRO A 521 -22.48 -29.57 6.59
N PHE A 522 -21.72 -29.29 7.65
CA PHE A 522 -22.01 -29.81 8.99
C PHE A 522 -21.80 -28.74 10.06
N LEU A 523 -22.50 -28.91 11.17
CA LEU A 523 -22.41 -28.00 12.31
C LEU A 523 -21.16 -28.32 13.13
N LEU A 524 -20.48 -27.26 13.58
CA LEU A 524 -19.47 -27.36 14.62
C LEU A 524 -20.20 -27.26 15.96
N GLY A 525 -20.28 -28.39 16.66
CA GLY A 525 -20.77 -28.39 18.04
C GLY A 525 -19.71 -27.83 18.96
N HIS A 526 -20.03 -26.78 19.72
CA HIS A 526 -19.21 -26.38 20.86
C HIS A 526 -19.39 -27.40 22.00
N PRO A 527 -18.36 -27.67 22.82
CA PRO A 527 -18.48 -28.51 24.02
C PRO A 527 -19.49 -27.93 25.03
N SER A 528 -20.03 -28.76 25.92
CA SER A 528 -21.04 -28.29 26.90
C SER A 528 -20.51 -27.30 27.94
N ALA A 529 -19.18 -27.17 28.07
CA ALA A 529 -18.52 -26.15 28.88
C ALA A 529 -17.62 -25.30 27.98
N LEU A 530 -17.70 -23.98 28.12
CA LEU A 530 -16.85 -23.04 27.38
C LEU A 530 -15.42 -23.08 27.91
N PRO A 531 -14.41 -22.87 27.06
CA PRO A 531 -13.03 -22.75 27.50
C PRO A 531 -12.87 -21.48 28.35
N PRO A 532 -11.86 -21.41 29.24
CA PRO A 532 -11.54 -20.18 29.94
C PRO A 532 -11.06 -19.11 28.95
N VAL A 533 -11.22 -17.85 29.35
CA VAL A 533 -10.66 -16.71 28.62
C VAL A 533 -9.13 -16.89 28.45
N ASN A 534 -8.65 -16.75 27.22
CA ASN A 534 -7.29 -16.94 26.78
C ASN A 534 -6.89 -15.84 25.79
N THR A 535 -6.03 -14.93 26.25
CA THR A 535 -5.49 -13.82 25.46
C THR A 535 -4.06 -14.06 24.96
N ASP A 536 -3.52 -15.29 25.13
CA ASP A 536 -2.13 -15.66 24.78
C ASP A 536 -2.07 -16.90 23.86
N TYR A 537 -3.15 -17.20 23.12
CA TYR A 537 -3.11 -18.22 22.07
C TYR A 537 -2.16 -17.75 20.93
N PRO A 538 -1.30 -18.61 20.35
CA PRO A 538 -1.24 -20.07 20.47
C PRO A 538 -0.36 -20.60 21.62
N THR A 539 0.21 -19.74 22.47
CA THR A 539 1.09 -20.13 23.57
C THR A 539 0.33 -20.88 24.67
N ASP A 540 -0.89 -20.42 24.98
CA ASP A 540 -1.81 -21.13 25.85
C ASP A 540 -2.76 -22.03 25.02
N PRO A 541 -2.73 -23.36 25.21
CA PRO A 541 -3.53 -24.29 24.42
C PRO A 541 -5.02 -24.35 24.81
N ALA A 542 -5.47 -23.60 25.83
CA ALA A 542 -6.85 -23.58 26.29
C ALA A 542 -7.79 -22.99 25.22
N ALA A 543 -8.54 -23.87 24.56
CA ALA A 543 -9.46 -23.54 23.49
C ALA A 543 -10.41 -24.72 23.22
N ASP A 544 -11.54 -24.45 22.59
CA ASP A 544 -12.37 -25.51 22.00
C ASP A 544 -11.68 -26.06 20.75
N ARG A 545 -11.62 -27.39 20.63
CA ARG A 545 -10.99 -28.07 19.49
C ARG A 545 -11.97 -29.03 18.86
N VAL A 546 -12.53 -28.63 17.73
CA VAL A 546 -13.57 -29.41 17.03
C VAL A 546 -12.98 -29.98 15.76
N PRO A 547 -12.67 -31.30 15.72
CA PRO A 547 -12.14 -31.94 14.53
C PRO A 547 -13.24 -32.10 13.47
N PHE A 548 -12.87 -31.96 12.21
CA PHE A 548 -13.75 -32.24 11.09
C PHE A 548 -12.99 -32.80 9.89
N THR A 549 -13.71 -33.38 8.93
CA THR A 549 -13.10 -34.04 7.76
C THR A 549 -13.46 -33.29 6.48
N VAL A 550 -12.44 -33.03 5.66
CA VAL A 550 -12.58 -32.57 4.28
C VAL A 550 -12.34 -33.77 3.37
N GLU A 551 -13.36 -34.13 2.60
CA GLU A 551 -13.28 -35.21 1.62
C GLU A 551 -12.65 -34.73 0.30
N GLY A 552 -12.18 -35.67 -0.51
CA GLY A 552 -11.62 -35.41 -1.84
C GLY A 552 -12.18 -36.33 -2.92
N PRO A 553 -11.77 -36.12 -4.20
CA PRO A 553 -12.25 -36.93 -5.30
C PRO A 553 -11.94 -38.43 -5.10
N PRO A 554 -12.85 -39.34 -5.51
CA PRO A 554 -14.09 -39.09 -6.24
C PRO A 554 -15.32 -38.81 -5.35
N ARG A 555 -15.17 -38.73 -4.01
CA ARG A 555 -16.32 -38.57 -3.08
C ARG A 555 -16.83 -37.15 -3.02
N ALA A 556 -15.92 -36.19 -2.92
CA ALA A 556 -16.25 -34.79 -2.92
C ALA A 556 -15.23 -33.98 -3.73
N ASP A 557 -15.69 -32.89 -4.32
CA ASP A 557 -14.82 -31.88 -4.89
C ASP A 557 -15.18 -30.52 -4.28
N ASN A 558 -14.37 -30.12 -3.31
CA ASN A 558 -14.57 -28.94 -2.49
C ASN A 558 -13.69 -27.81 -3.05
N GLY A 559 -14.26 -26.93 -3.88
CA GLY A 559 -13.52 -25.79 -4.44
C GLY A 559 -13.40 -24.61 -3.49
N ARG A 560 -14.32 -24.51 -2.52
CA ARG A 560 -14.24 -23.56 -1.39
C ARG A 560 -14.72 -24.26 -0.12
N MET A 561 -13.98 -24.09 0.96
CA MET A 561 -14.40 -24.39 2.32
C MET A 561 -14.47 -23.11 3.13
N THR A 562 -15.51 -22.98 3.93
CA THR A 562 -15.72 -21.85 4.84
C THR A 562 -16.00 -22.42 6.22
N VAL A 563 -15.12 -22.13 7.19
CA VAL A 563 -15.32 -22.43 8.60
C VAL A 563 -15.81 -21.15 9.26
N SER A 564 -16.98 -21.16 9.90
CA SER A 564 -17.51 -19.96 10.56
C SER A 564 -18.03 -20.26 11.95
N ILE A 565 -17.90 -19.26 12.81
CA ILE A 565 -18.50 -19.22 14.15
C ILE A 565 -19.24 -17.91 14.34
N ASN A 566 -20.31 -17.91 15.12
CA ASN A 566 -21.16 -16.75 15.41
C ASN A 566 -21.58 -16.76 16.88
N TRP A 567 -21.74 -15.58 17.47
CA TRP A 567 -22.22 -15.35 18.82
C TRP A 567 -23.15 -14.13 18.86
N ARG A 568 -23.59 -13.66 20.04
CA ARG A 568 -24.66 -12.65 20.14
C ARG A 568 -24.15 -11.23 20.34
N SER A 569 -23.12 -11.07 21.15
CA SER A 569 -22.62 -9.79 21.63
C SER A 569 -21.32 -9.41 20.93
N ARG A 570 -21.30 -8.26 20.27
CA ARG A 570 -20.06 -7.71 19.69
C ARG A 570 -18.99 -7.31 20.71
N LYS A 571 -19.36 -7.27 22.00
CA LYS A 571 -18.43 -7.03 23.10
C LYS A 571 -17.76 -8.31 23.60
N THR A 572 -18.21 -9.46 23.09
CA THR A 572 -17.55 -10.75 23.25
C THR A 572 -16.66 -10.96 22.03
N GLU A 573 -15.47 -11.50 22.24
CA GLU A 573 -14.47 -11.77 21.23
C GLU A 573 -14.10 -13.25 21.27
N TRP A 574 -14.42 -13.94 20.18
CA TRP A 574 -13.97 -15.30 19.93
C TRP A 574 -12.97 -15.26 18.77
N ASP A 575 -11.87 -15.98 18.91
CA ASP A 575 -10.92 -16.20 17.81
C ASP A 575 -11.14 -17.56 17.17
N LEU A 576 -10.96 -17.64 15.85
CA LEU A 576 -11.06 -18.88 15.09
C LEU A 576 -9.75 -19.17 14.38
N TYR A 577 -9.19 -20.36 14.62
CA TYR A 577 -8.06 -20.91 13.88
C TYR A 577 -8.47 -22.23 13.22
N VAL A 578 -7.95 -22.50 12.02
CA VAL A 578 -8.12 -23.77 11.32
C VAL A 578 -6.76 -24.43 11.18
N LEU A 579 -6.62 -25.62 11.79
CA LEU A 579 -5.42 -26.44 11.68
C LEU A 579 -5.60 -27.52 10.62
N ASP A 580 -4.57 -27.74 9.81
CA ASP A 580 -4.49 -28.82 8.84
C ASP A 580 -4.21 -30.19 9.53
N PRO A 581 -4.17 -31.31 8.77
CA PRO A 581 -3.89 -32.62 9.34
C PRO A 581 -2.50 -32.77 9.99
N ALA A 582 -1.56 -31.87 9.69
CA ALA A 582 -0.24 -31.82 10.33
C ALA A 582 -0.23 -30.95 11.60
N GLY A 583 -1.37 -30.35 11.98
CA GLY A 583 -1.51 -29.46 13.12
C GLY A 583 -1.02 -28.04 12.85
N LYS A 584 -0.76 -27.67 11.60
CA LYS A 584 -0.32 -26.32 11.22
C LYS A 584 -1.53 -25.42 10.99
N THR A 585 -1.48 -24.19 11.49
CA THR A 585 -2.49 -23.17 11.16
C THR A 585 -2.46 -22.86 9.66
N VAL A 586 -3.60 -23.09 9.01
CA VAL A 586 -3.82 -22.84 7.57
C VAL A 586 -4.85 -21.75 7.31
N GLY A 587 -5.41 -21.17 8.37
CA GLY A 587 -6.19 -19.95 8.32
C GLY A 587 -6.63 -19.54 9.71
N GLU A 588 -6.80 -18.24 9.93
CA GLU A 588 -7.25 -17.67 11.20
C GLU A 588 -8.14 -16.46 10.96
N SER A 589 -8.96 -16.12 11.94
CA SER A 589 -9.85 -14.97 11.95
C SER A 589 -9.98 -14.53 13.40
N VAL A 590 -9.33 -13.40 13.71
CA VAL A 590 -9.15 -12.85 15.06
C VAL A 590 -9.61 -11.38 15.10
N VAL A 591 -10.67 -11.09 14.35
CA VAL A 591 -11.16 -9.71 14.19
C VAL A 591 -12.00 -9.34 15.42
N GLY A 592 -11.62 -8.27 16.13
CA GLY A 592 -12.41 -7.73 17.25
C GLY A 592 -13.70 -7.02 16.82
N ASP A 593 -14.55 -6.66 17.80
CA ASP A 593 -15.82 -5.91 17.63
C ASP A 593 -16.83 -6.52 16.62
N THR A 594 -16.72 -7.83 16.39
CA THR A 594 -17.60 -8.61 15.52
C THR A 594 -18.51 -9.53 16.34
N ASP A 595 -19.51 -10.11 15.69
CA ASP A 595 -20.38 -11.17 16.20
C ASP A 595 -20.16 -12.50 15.45
N SER A 596 -19.13 -12.57 14.61
CA SER A 596 -18.75 -13.75 13.84
C SER A 596 -17.27 -13.75 13.44
N GLN A 597 -16.68 -14.95 13.32
CA GLN A 597 -15.39 -15.18 12.66
C GLN A 597 -15.57 -16.12 11.47
N GLN A 598 -14.72 -15.97 10.46
CA GLN A 598 -14.75 -16.83 9.28
C GLN A 598 -13.36 -17.07 8.69
N VAL A 599 -13.03 -18.33 8.47
CA VAL A 599 -11.84 -18.76 7.72
C VAL A 599 -12.29 -19.37 6.38
N VAL A 600 -11.76 -18.85 5.27
CA VAL A 600 -12.05 -19.34 3.91
C VAL A 600 -10.82 -19.95 3.28
N MET A 601 -10.94 -21.19 2.81
CA MET A 601 -9.91 -21.89 2.04
C MET A 601 -10.44 -22.25 0.64
N PHE A 602 -9.61 -22.08 -0.37
CA PHE A 602 -9.90 -22.49 -1.75
C PHE A 602 -9.13 -23.76 -2.09
N ASP A 603 -9.80 -24.69 -2.76
CA ASP A 603 -9.28 -26.03 -3.05
C ASP A 603 -8.58 -26.71 -1.85
N PRO A 604 -9.22 -26.77 -0.65
CA PRO A 604 -8.61 -27.38 0.53
C PRO A 604 -8.21 -28.83 0.27
N PRO A 605 -6.94 -29.22 0.59
CA PRO A 605 -6.52 -30.61 0.51
C PRO A 605 -7.42 -31.53 1.36
N PRO A 606 -7.74 -32.75 0.90
CA PRO A 606 -8.48 -33.71 1.70
C PRO A 606 -7.72 -34.08 2.98
N GLY A 607 -8.44 -34.22 4.09
CA GLY A 607 -7.81 -34.55 5.36
C GLY A 607 -8.68 -34.24 6.58
N ARG A 608 -8.12 -34.53 7.76
CA ARG A 608 -8.73 -34.22 9.05
C ARG A 608 -8.23 -32.88 9.56
N TYR A 609 -9.09 -31.89 9.57
CA TYR A 609 -8.82 -30.54 10.06
C TYR A 609 -9.33 -30.37 11.49
N THR A 610 -8.91 -29.30 12.15
CA THR A 610 -9.43 -28.92 13.47
C THR A 610 -9.77 -27.44 13.48
N ALA A 611 -11.03 -27.09 13.80
CA ALA A 611 -11.38 -25.74 14.18
C ALA A 611 -10.98 -25.54 15.65
N VAL A 612 -10.15 -24.55 15.92
CA VAL A 612 -9.76 -24.15 17.26
C VAL A 612 -10.43 -22.81 17.56
N VAL A 613 -11.30 -22.78 18.55
CA VAL A 613 -12.08 -21.60 18.93
C VAL A 613 -11.63 -21.15 20.31
N VAL A 614 -11.08 -19.94 20.39
CA VAL A 614 -10.50 -19.38 21.61
C VAL A 614 -11.43 -18.32 22.17
N ASP A 615 -11.74 -18.41 23.45
CA ASP A 615 -12.46 -17.37 24.18
C ASP A 615 -11.47 -16.23 24.48
N PHE A 616 -11.42 -15.19 23.66
CA PHE A 616 -10.46 -14.10 23.87
C PHE A 616 -10.98 -13.11 24.91
N GLN A 617 -12.28 -12.81 24.87
CA GLN A 617 -12.93 -11.92 25.83
C GLN A 617 -14.43 -12.17 25.92
N GLN A 618 -14.98 -12.18 27.12
CA GLN A 618 -16.43 -12.19 27.35
C GLN A 618 -16.96 -10.80 27.71
N ALA A 619 -18.07 -10.40 27.08
CA ALA A 619 -18.78 -9.16 27.43
C ALA A 619 -19.25 -9.14 28.90
N ASP A 620 -19.67 -10.31 29.40
CA ASP A 620 -20.02 -10.53 30.80
C ASP A 620 -19.52 -11.93 31.22
N PRO A 621 -18.44 -12.02 32.01
CA PRO A 621 -17.93 -13.28 32.52
C PRO A 621 -18.93 -14.08 33.37
N ALA A 622 -19.97 -13.43 33.93
CA ALA A 622 -21.00 -14.10 34.72
C ALA A 622 -22.12 -14.72 33.85
N SER A 623 -22.24 -14.29 32.59
CA SER A 623 -23.18 -14.84 31.61
C SER A 623 -22.49 -15.01 30.25
N PRO A 624 -21.59 -15.99 30.10
CA PRO A 624 -20.79 -16.17 28.89
C PRO A 624 -21.65 -16.32 27.62
N ASP A 625 -21.23 -15.64 26.56
CA ASP A 625 -21.88 -15.66 25.26
C ASP A 625 -21.24 -16.74 24.38
N ALA A 626 -21.88 -17.91 24.34
CA ALA A 626 -21.39 -19.08 23.63
C ALA A 626 -21.43 -18.90 22.09
N TRP A 627 -20.45 -19.49 21.42
CA TRP A 627 -20.38 -19.53 19.97
C TRP A 627 -21.17 -20.72 19.38
N THR A 628 -21.65 -20.56 18.15
CA THR A 628 -22.17 -21.64 17.31
C THR A 628 -21.42 -21.63 15.98
N GLY A 629 -21.11 -22.80 15.41
CA GLY A 629 -20.33 -22.84 14.18
C GLY A 629 -20.80 -23.84 13.15
N ARG A 630 -20.24 -23.72 11.95
CA ARG A 630 -20.49 -24.62 10.81
C ARG A 630 -19.30 -24.64 9.86
N VAL A 631 -19.23 -25.70 9.07
CA VAL A 631 -18.33 -25.79 7.93
C VAL A 631 -19.19 -25.93 6.67
N ASP A 632 -18.97 -25.02 5.72
CA ASP A 632 -19.64 -24.99 4.42
C ASP A 632 -18.67 -25.31 3.30
N PHE A 633 -19.15 -26.07 2.32
CA PHE A 633 -18.41 -26.33 1.09
C PHE A 633 -19.17 -25.81 -0.12
N ARG A 634 -18.42 -25.37 -1.13
CA ARG A 634 -18.94 -25.06 -2.47
C ARG A 634 -18.10 -25.77 -3.52
N SER A 635 -18.73 -26.18 -4.61
CA SER A 635 -18.03 -26.75 -5.77
C SER A 635 -16.99 -25.77 -6.32
N PRO A 636 -15.92 -26.27 -6.95
CA PRO A 636 -15.07 -25.45 -7.81
C PRO A 636 -15.93 -24.71 -8.83
N LEU A 637 -15.54 -23.48 -9.12
CA LEU A 637 -16.13 -22.74 -10.24
C LEU A 637 -15.21 -22.94 -11.45
N PRO A 638 -15.76 -23.11 -12.66
CA PRO A 638 -14.96 -23.05 -13.88
C PRO A 638 -14.12 -21.78 -13.94
N THR A 639 -12.94 -21.86 -14.54
CA THR A 639 -12.14 -20.68 -14.86
C THR A 639 -12.95 -19.76 -15.76
N VAL A 640 -13.05 -18.48 -15.41
CA VAL A 640 -13.70 -17.47 -16.26
C VAL A 640 -12.64 -16.45 -16.68
N HIS A 641 -12.37 -16.32 -17.98
CA HIS A 641 -11.29 -15.45 -18.46
C HIS A 641 -11.64 -13.96 -18.42
N GLY A 642 -10.67 -13.13 -17.97
CA GLY A 642 -10.71 -11.66 -17.94
C GLY A 642 -11.19 -11.07 -19.26
N PRO A 643 -11.97 -9.96 -19.29
CA PRO A 643 -12.08 -9.23 -20.55
C PRO A 643 -10.69 -8.80 -20.98
N THR A 644 -10.44 -9.03 -22.25
CA THR A 644 -9.27 -8.51 -22.92
C THR A 644 -9.71 -7.22 -23.59
N GLU A 645 -9.29 -6.09 -23.05
CA GLU A 645 -9.61 -4.79 -23.66
C GLU A 645 -8.31 -4.22 -24.23
N ALA A 646 -8.32 -3.95 -25.53
CA ALA A 646 -7.16 -3.51 -26.28
C ALA A 646 -6.69 -2.13 -25.81
N TYR A 647 -5.38 -1.91 -25.86
CA TYR A 647 -4.84 -0.55 -25.83
C TYR A 647 -5.04 0.11 -27.19
N THR A 648 -5.28 1.41 -27.18
CA THR A 648 -5.12 2.26 -28.37
C THR A 648 -3.70 2.81 -28.37
N LEU A 649 -2.89 2.39 -29.34
CA LEU A 649 -1.56 2.96 -29.60
C LEU A 649 -1.69 4.02 -30.68
N THR A 650 -1.29 5.25 -30.39
CA THR A 650 -1.25 6.36 -31.34
C THR A 650 0.18 6.85 -31.55
N CYS A 651 0.46 7.38 -32.73
CA CYS A 651 1.73 8.02 -33.05
C CYS A 651 1.49 9.49 -33.45
N ALA A 652 2.25 10.41 -32.84
CA ALA A 652 2.28 11.82 -33.16
C ALA A 652 3.67 12.25 -33.68
N ASP A 653 3.68 13.11 -34.68
CA ASP A 653 4.91 13.72 -35.20
C ASP A 653 5.54 14.71 -34.21
N ARG A 654 6.69 15.29 -34.58
CA ARG A 654 7.40 16.26 -33.73
C ARG A 654 6.62 17.55 -33.50
N ALA A 655 5.64 17.86 -34.34
CA ALA A 655 4.76 19.01 -34.18
C ALA A 655 3.50 18.66 -33.35
N GLY A 656 3.35 17.40 -32.94
CA GLY A 656 2.21 16.90 -32.15
C GLY A 656 1.01 16.46 -32.99
N HIS A 657 1.10 16.45 -34.32
CA HIS A 657 0.01 15.97 -35.16
C HIS A 657 -0.04 14.44 -35.12
N ARG A 658 -1.22 13.88 -34.85
CA ARG A 658 -1.43 12.43 -34.90
C ARG A 658 -1.34 11.94 -36.34
N VAL A 659 -0.37 11.07 -36.61
CA VAL A 659 -0.06 10.51 -37.94
C VAL A 659 -0.43 9.04 -38.09
N GLY A 660 -0.77 8.35 -36.99
CA GLY A 660 -1.17 6.95 -37.07
C GLY A 660 -1.72 6.39 -35.76
N SER A 661 -2.34 5.20 -35.86
CA SER A 661 -2.98 4.53 -34.75
C SER A 661 -3.23 3.05 -35.04
N THR A 662 -3.13 2.21 -34.01
CA THR A 662 -3.54 0.81 -34.04
C THR A 662 -4.09 0.39 -32.69
N GLU A 663 -4.88 -0.67 -32.66
CA GLU A 663 -5.21 -1.37 -31.42
C GLU A 663 -4.11 -2.40 -31.11
N VAL A 664 -3.85 -2.63 -29.82
CA VAL A 664 -2.86 -3.57 -29.33
C VAL A 664 -3.47 -4.43 -28.24
N THR A 665 -3.51 -5.73 -28.48
CA THR A 665 -3.89 -6.75 -27.50
C THR A 665 -2.67 -7.61 -27.20
N VAL A 666 -2.24 -7.65 -25.95
CA VAL A 666 -1.04 -8.39 -25.52
C VAL A 666 -1.25 -9.01 -24.14
N GLY A 667 -0.90 -10.28 -23.98
CA GLY A 667 -0.95 -10.99 -22.68
C GLY A 667 0.34 -10.86 -21.87
N ARG A 668 0.30 -11.27 -20.59
CA ARG A 668 1.51 -11.37 -19.75
C ARG A 668 2.49 -12.35 -20.38
N GLY A 669 3.78 -12.01 -20.37
CA GLY A 669 4.85 -12.79 -20.99
C GLY A 669 4.85 -12.76 -22.52
N GLN A 670 3.86 -12.13 -23.16
CA GLN A 670 3.79 -12.06 -24.61
C GLN A 670 4.50 -10.82 -25.15
N ARG A 671 5.04 -10.98 -26.36
CA ARG A 671 5.55 -9.89 -27.19
C ARG A 671 4.69 -9.73 -28.44
N VAL A 672 4.23 -8.51 -28.71
CA VAL A 672 3.47 -8.17 -29.91
C VAL A 672 4.22 -7.11 -30.71
N ASP A 673 4.52 -7.40 -31.97
CA ASP A 673 5.06 -6.44 -32.93
C ASP A 673 3.93 -5.73 -33.66
N VAL A 674 3.84 -4.41 -33.49
CA VAL A 674 2.83 -3.55 -34.12
C VAL A 674 3.31 -2.96 -35.45
N GLY A 675 4.51 -3.29 -35.91
CA GLY A 675 5.08 -2.82 -37.17
C GLY A 675 5.35 -1.30 -37.18
N GLN A 676 5.05 -0.65 -38.31
CA GLN A 676 5.19 0.81 -38.48
C GLN A 676 3.89 1.52 -38.10
N VAL A 677 3.87 2.16 -36.94
CA VAL A 677 2.66 2.83 -36.41
C VAL A 677 2.46 4.23 -37.01
N CYS A 678 3.52 4.88 -37.47
CA CYS A 678 3.52 6.32 -37.80
C CYS A 678 3.28 6.62 -39.30
N GLY A 679 2.74 5.66 -40.07
CA GLY A 679 2.49 5.81 -41.52
C GLY A 679 1.08 6.26 -41.87
N SER A 680 0.93 7.00 -42.97
CA SER A 680 -0.33 7.58 -43.49
C SER A 680 -1.28 6.56 -44.16
N GLY A 681 -1.37 5.34 -43.64
CA GLY A 681 -2.21 4.29 -44.23
C GLY A 681 -2.44 3.16 -43.25
N GLY A 682 -3.60 3.17 -42.60
CA GLY A 682 -4.06 2.05 -41.78
C GLY A 682 -4.10 0.78 -42.61
N ARG A 683 -3.17 -0.15 -42.35
CA ARG A 683 -3.39 -1.56 -42.62
C ARG A 683 -3.92 -2.16 -41.32
N ARG A 684 -5.17 -2.65 -41.38
CA ARG A 684 -5.67 -3.64 -40.42
C ARG A 684 -4.62 -4.76 -40.37
N ALA A 685 -4.09 -5.06 -39.19
CA ALA A 685 -3.28 -6.25 -38.98
C ALA A 685 -4.10 -7.46 -39.45
N ASP A 686 -3.53 -8.23 -40.37
CA ASP A 686 -4.13 -9.46 -40.89
C ASP A 686 -4.34 -10.45 -39.75
N ARG A 687 -5.59 -10.90 -39.61
CA ARG A 687 -5.93 -12.10 -38.85
C ARG A 687 -5.32 -13.30 -39.56
N HIS A 688 -4.11 -13.71 -39.19
CA HIS A 688 -3.60 -15.04 -39.52
C HIS A 688 -3.28 -15.80 -38.23
N GLY A 689 -4.01 -16.91 -38.02
CA GLY A 689 -3.57 -17.98 -37.11
C GLY A 689 -4.58 -18.53 -36.10
N ALA A 690 -5.89 -18.39 -36.29
CA ALA A 690 -6.84 -19.25 -35.58
C ALA A 690 -6.81 -20.65 -36.22
N GLY A 691 -5.94 -21.52 -35.72
CA GLY A 691 -5.94 -22.94 -36.04
C GLY A 691 -7.21 -23.59 -35.49
N SER A 692 -8.16 -23.87 -36.38
CA SER A 692 -9.30 -24.74 -36.12
C SER A 692 -8.82 -26.19 -35.96
N GLY A 693 -8.77 -26.68 -34.72
CA GLY A 693 -8.73 -28.11 -34.40
C GLY A 693 -10.12 -28.58 -33.97
N PRO A 694 -10.64 -29.72 -34.46
CA PRO A 694 -12.03 -30.10 -34.27
C PRO A 694 -12.23 -30.75 -32.89
N TYR A 695 -13.08 -30.16 -32.06
CA TYR A 695 -13.72 -30.88 -30.95
C TYR A 695 -14.72 -31.88 -31.53
N ARG A 696 -14.41 -33.18 -31.43
CA ARG A 696 -15.39 -34.26 -31.42
C ARG A 696 -15.43 -34.84 -30.01
N ARG A 697 -16.60 -34.62 -29.38
CA ARG A 697 -17.17 -35.24 -28.16
C ARG A 697 -16.44 -35.06 -26.84
#